data_AF-A0AAU7F3R5-F1
#
_entry.id   AF-A0AAU7F3R5-F1
#
_cell.length_a   1.000
_cell.length_b   1.000
_cell.length_c   1.000
_cell.angle_alpha   90.00
_cell.angle_beta   90.00
_cell.angle_gamma   90.00
#
_symmetry.space_group_name_H-M   'P 1'
#
loop_
_entity.id
_entity.type
_entity.pdbx_description
1 polymer ?
#
loop_
_entity_poly.entity_id
_entity_poly.type
_entity_poly.pdbx_seq_one_letter_code
_entity_poly.pdbx_strand_id
1 'polypeptide(L)'
;MNEVKKNKVFRPSKVALAEWKYRSAADATERDMVLRHLEEALNEYTEDHDIDWYGREVELQPGSSLHEIYNPGRLLLSELLKTGPVIGAIGREEAREHNGLVRITPEGKMEVRAVRGWVDLVAAQYFEYSQPTRSTVSLIADIAAVAGGFVWPDLDVTLDQWFKFHDIDLPDTKAKISNLIGLFKFSPEVREPVAFWDHFQSSEQSHHALSEEQFADIRGVTAKLMPKRKLLSALHNVTGRADISHETAAQRLVEFVAYPVSLDLARSYIKELNWYGVNDGQTLSENILRQLLMTAILLDLDPSIGHRHLVERRDLYSPDNVERHPSEILEEYTRFVRNKRWIDPILAPLVVHLLLARNAPEFLVRKIPTEVTLGSIAWIKFCRAVVLVEAVKTGASRELTYAQIIAYGELEPVSEAQKHMRDLALIDPIVEWALLNRIISRAELEEAEETCTRRAIDAFEHHADQFAQLARAFSTPLPNRAEIARSQLRKAAPGCDTLDEKALSEKGGQQIMSMVELHQSGDLVTGQWDRRTVRLIVNGLLQPAINYNPAGLSLYQRYPRLLTIESCDEEMDRQLAVHFEAVNGGMMSAIKLALAHMPEADLQVFMNADIHFFTVRESASYLTTRRAGGPLNVGLEQETQHSRDAATGRFGVVMYTSDEDADLCYELFTSRAETRRNDALGAFIRREKKLQQRSRMSASANMTTPLSNTLTQSVPLNIRRYTHAAAEDASISSSMAIIDYFGALRAPAQSARLQTGFYQKFNDPNIVRIAGFLAENRPFLKKTELRELVRVPTPLELSREEGERLLTYFIDLLVPFKKCIEDIASGEHNKMVDGVYGCLMDGIGLVGTVAGASSKALSISTRAISTTAKAARFTRLAFTSAISLFNPFDGVPSGLQAGGKLVHKGLLRFNKNTHDLITLARGQLHRISGRRQSYDLLEAADNAQFGLGSWRPRGATHEAVAVLAARSGDKWYSLNRRGNLWGKSLEGFVYQAPLQLPASPRTLPLSYTRKFIEQSLPRARAKIDNALEIFNRHDFKRDRDALMKIVFGDASQVSADRLVNYLRLIRFDFAGFSLSNMVLDGLKINDTLASFDANNYQRWKDAGSSGDCAIAFVEVYTKNFNRHFVSMGLNHDVIADDLIHELFHASAQTDDVGYATDAVHASDSGQQLDVSVLLNLGAGCLAQSQSGTDCHAPSRAFENADSLTLVTSLLSQLITDEVTFDQNMTVLDSALEASAGRAIGEPVVITLNKPR
;
A
#
# COMPACT_ATOMS: atom_id res chain seq x y z
N MET A 1 -4.38 -16.54 42.70
CA MET A 1 -5.29 -15.39 42.86
C MET A 1 -4.72 -14.27 42.02
N ASN A 2 -5.39 -13.91 40.93
CA ASN A 2 -4.94 -12.81 40.06
C ASN A 2 -5.18 -11.49 40.82
N GLU A 3 -4.10 -10.85 41.28
CA GLU A 3 -4.15 -9.52 41.89
C GLU A 3 -4.70 -8.52 40.85
N VAL A 4 -5.78 -7.83 41.23
CA VAL A 4 -6.36 -6.74 40.45
C VAL A 4 -5.38 -5.58 40.48
N LYS A 5 -4.69 -5.32 39.36
CA LYS A 5 -3.91 -4.08 39.20
C LYS A 5 -4.86 -2.89 39.37
N LYS A 6 -4.56 -2.02 40.34
CA LYS A 6 -5.29 -0.75 40.58
C LYS A 6 -4.93 0.20 39.43
N ASN A 7 -5.92 0.63 38.66
CA ASN A 7 -5.75 1.35 37.39
C ASN A 7 -6.59 2.62 37.37
N LYS A 8 -5.94 3.79 37.41
CA LYS A 8 -6.56 5.13 37.28
C LYS A 8 -7.00 5.42 35.83
N VAL A 9 -8.30 5.58 35.58
CA VAL A 9 -8.81 6.05 34.28
C VAL A 9 -8.99 7.56 34.32
N PHE A 10 -8.28 8.29 33.46
CA PHE A 10 -8.06 9.72 33.69
C PHE A 10 -8.99 10.69 32.91
N ARG A 11 -9.64 10.24 31.83
CA ARG A 11 -10.55 11.09 31.03
C ARG A 11 -11.92 10.46 30.78
N PRO A 12 -13.01 11.25 30.84
CA PRO A 12 -14.29 10.83 30.32
C PRO A 12 -14.20 10.64 28.79
N SER A 13 -14.88 9.63 28.26
CA SER A 13 -14.89 9.33 26.81
C SER A 13 -15.34 10.52 25.94
N LYS A 14 -16.15 11.43 26.49
CA LYS A 14 -16.56 12.69 25.85
C LYS A 14 -15.37 13.62 25.57
N VAL A 15 -14.46 13.74 26.54
CA VAL A 15 -13.26 14.58 26.45
C VAL A 15 -12.26 13.99 25.45
N ALA A 16 -12.05 12.67 25.51
CA ALA A 16 -11.19 11.96 24.55
C ALA A 16 -11.71 12.10 23.10
N LEU A 17 -13.02 12.02 22.89
CA LEU A 17 -13.62 12.20 21.56
C LEU A 17 -13.49 13.63 21.05
N ALA A 18 -13.64 14.63 21.91
CA ALA A 18 -13.45 16.03 21.55
C ALA A 18 -11.99 16.30 21.13
N GLU A 19 -11.01 15.79 21.89
CA GLU A 19 -9.58 15.87 21.56
C GLU A 19 -9.31 15.26 20.17
N TRP A 20 -9.84 14.06 19.91
CA TRP A 20 -9.62 13.37 18.65
C TRP A 20 -10.22 14.12 17.45
N LYS A 21 -11.43 14.70 17.60
CA LYS A 21 -12.05 15.52 16.54
C LYS A 21 -11.25 16.79 16.25
N TYR A 22 -10.76 17.44 17.31
CA TYR A 22 -9.91 18.63 17.19
C TYR A 22 -8.62 18.31 16.41
N ARG A 23 -7.90 17.26 16.81
CA ARG A 23 -6.69 16.79 16.13
C ARG A 23 -6.94 16.37 14.68
N SER A 24 -8.02 15.62 14.42
CA SER A 24 -8.40 15.17 13.07
C SER A 24 -8.64 16.34 12.12
N ALA A 25 -9.29 17.42 12.60
CA ALA A 25 -9.51 18.63 11.82
C ALA A 25 -8.20 19.41 11.55
N ALA A 26 -7.30 19.48 12.54
CA ALA A 26 -5.99 20.09 12.38
C ALA A 26 -5.12 19.33 11.35
N ASP A 27 -5.04 17.99 11.46
CA ASP A 27 -4.34 17.13 10.50
C ASP A 27 -4.90 17.27 9.07
N ALA A 28 -6.22 17.40 8.93
CA ALA A 28 -6.86 17.61 7.63
C ALA A 28 -6.48 18.95 6.99
N THR A 29 -6.33 19.99 7.80
CA THR A 29 -5.92 21.32 7.33
C THR A 29 -4.47 21.30 6.80
N GLU A 30 -3.54 20.70 7.55
CA GLU A 30 -2.15 20.53 7.09
C GLU A 30 -2.07 19.72 5.79
N ARG A 31 -2.83 18.61 5.72
CA ARG A 31 -2.93 17.78 4.52
C ARG A 31 -3.40 18.58 3.30
N ASP A 32 -4.39 19.47 3.46
CA ASP A 32 -4.89 20.29 2.35
C ASP A 32 -3.84 21.33 1.92
N MET A 33 -2.99 21.83 2.83
CA MET A 33 -1.83 22.66 2.47
C MET A 33 -0.80 21.87 1.65
N VAL A 34 -0.47 20.64 2.07
CA VAL A 34 0.44 19.75 1.33
C VAL A 34 -0.07 19.47 -0.07
N LEU A 35 -1.38 19.20 -0.23
CA LEU A 35 -1.99 18.96 -1.54
C LEU A 35 -1.82 20.15 -2.48
N ARG A 36 -2.01 21.39 -1.98
CA ARG A 36 -1.78 22.60 -2.78
C ARG A 36 -0.33 22.69 -3.25
N HIS A 37 0.64 22.43 -2.37
CA HIS A 37 2.05 22.46 -2.76
C HIS A 37 2.42 21.38 -3.78
N LEU A 38 1.84 20.18 -3.67
CA LEU A 38 2.02 19.12 -4.67
C LEU A 38 1.47 19.56 -6.04
N GLU A 39 0.31 20.22 -6.08
CA GLU A 39 -0.29 20.72 -7.31
C GLU A 39 0.52 21.87 -7.95
N GLU A 40 1.05 22.78 -7.13
CA GLU A 40 1.97 23.84 -7.57
C GLU A 40 3.24 23.25 -8.18
N ALA A 41 3.88 22.31 -7.48
CA ALA A 41 5.10 21.64 -7.95
C ALA A 41 4.88 20.87 -9.26
N LEU A 42 3.69 20.29 -9.48
CA LEU A 42 3.35 19.61 -10.73
C LEU A 42 3.40 20.55 -11.95
N ASN A 43 3.11 21.84 -11.75
CA ASN A 43 3.13 22.86 -12.80
C ASN A 43 4.52 23.48 -12.99
N GLU A 44 5.34 23.55 -11.93
CA GLU A 44 6.66 24.19 -11.95
C GLU A 44 7.77 23.30 -12.53
N TYR A 45 7.79 21.99 -12.21
CA TYR A 45 8.88 21.09 -12.58
C TYR A 45 8.62 20.30 -13.88
N THR A 46 9.68 20.06 -14.67
CA THR A 46 9.66 19.18 -15.86
C THR A 46 9.97 17.72 -15.49
N GLU A 47 9.83 16.75 -16.42
CA GLU A 47 9.88 15.32 -16.09
C GLU A 47 11.23 14.82 -15.55
N ASP A 48 12.35 15.44 -15.95
CA ASP A 48 13.72 14.99 -15.63
C ASP A 48 14.39 15.73 -14.45
N HIS A 49 13.67 16.61 -13.75
CA HIS A 49 14.22 17.35 -12.61
C HIS A 49 13.95 16.62 -11.29
N ASP A 50 15.01 16.39 -10.52
CA ASP A 50 14.90 16.02 -9.10
C ASP A 50 14.30 17.19 -8.32
N ILE A 51 13.32 16.88 -7.47
CA ILE A 51 12.56 17.88 -6.73
C ILE A 51 13.05 17.94 -5.29
N ASP A 52 13.56 19.11 -4.91
CA ASP A 52 13.92 19.42 -3.54
C ASP A 52 12.74 20.04 -2.80
N TRP A 53 12.22 19.30 -1.80
CA TRP A 53 11.09 19.74 -0.97
C TRP A 53 11.51 20.63 0.20
N TYR A 54 12.82 20.77 0.44
CA TYR A 54 13.34 21.54 1.56
C TYR A 54 12.98 23.03 1.50
N GLY A 55 12.80 23.58 0.29
CA GLY A 55 12.42 24.98 0.09
C GLY A 55 10.92 25.28 0.19
N ARG A 56 10.09 24.30 0.55
CA ARG A 56 8.63 24.45 0.66
C ARG A 56 8.19 24.09 2.07
N GLU A 57 7.39 24.96 2.67
CA GLU A 57 7.04 24.91 4.09
C GLU A 57 5.53 24.73 4.30
N VAL A 58 5.17 24.08 5.41
CA VAL A 58 3.80 23.90 5.88
C VAL A 58 3.72 24.38 7.32
N GLU A 59 2.85 25.35 7.58
CA GLU A 59 2.56 25.84 8.93
C GLU A 59 1.80 24.77 9.73
N LEU A 60 2.41 24.30 10.82
CA LEU A 60 1.79 23.31 11.70
C LEU A 60 0.57 23.88 12.40
N GLN A 61 -0.53 23.13 12.35
CA GLN A 61 -1.79 23.53 12.96
C GLN A 61 -1.80 23.14 14.45
N PRO A 62 -2.16 24.05 15.37
CA PRO A 62 -2.21 23.74 16.79
C PRO A 62 -3.07 22.51 17.10
N GLY A 63 -2.45 21.48 17.67
CA GLY A 63 -3.09 20.21 18.03
C GLY A 63 -3.15 19.16 16.92
N SER A 64 -2.54 19.41 15.76
CA SER A 64 -2.25 18.34 14.81
C SER A 64 -1.31 17.29 15.42
N SER A 65 -1.30 16.10 14.83
CA SER A 65 -0.45 15.00 15.27
C SER A 65 1.04 15.36 15.24
N LEU A 66 1.49 16.13 14.24
CA LEU A 66 2.88 16.58 14.15
C LEU A 66 3.14 17.73 15.13
N HIS A 67 2.23 18.68 15.26
CA HIS A 67 2.35 19.78 16.22
C HIS A 67 2.51 19.28 17.67
N GLU A 68 1.72 18.29 18.10
CA GLU A 68 1.80 17.70 19.45
C GLU A 68 3.20 17.14 19.79
N ILE A 69 3.92 16.64 18.78
CA ILE A 69 5.29 16.10 18.93
C ILE A 69 6.33 17.21 18.78
N TYR A 70 6.13 18.12 17.83
CA TYR A 70 7.10 19.12 17.44
C TYR A 70 7.20 20.30 18.43
N ASN A 71 6.05 20.83 18.86
CA ASN A 71 5.97 22.04 19.68
C ASN A 71 6.75 21.96 21.01
N PRO A 72 6.76 20.82 21.74
CA PRO A 72 7.65 20.64 22.89
C PRO A 72 9.13 20.91 22.61
N GLY A 73 9.63 20.39 21.48
CA GLY A 73 11.01 20.63 21.04
C GLY A 73 11.26 22.10 20.72
N ARG A 74 10.33 22.73 20.01
CA ARG A 74 10.38 24.17 19.65
C ARG A 74 10.45 25.08 20.87
N LEU A 75 9.65 24.79 21.91
CA LEU A 75 9.66 25.53 23.17
C LEU A 75 10.99 25.34 23.92
N LEU A 76 11.50 24.11 24.00
CA LEU A 76 12.83 23.85 24.58
C LEU A 76 13.94 24.59 23.82
N LEU A 77 13.88 24.62 22.49
CA LEU A 77 14.84 25.35 21.67
C LEU A 77 14.73 26.86 21.91
N SER A 78 13.51 27.40 21.99
CA SER A 78 13.27 28.82 22.28
C SER A 78 13.85 29.26 23.61
N GLU A 79 13.74 28.44 24.65
CA GLU A 79 14.39 28.70 25.94
C GLU A 79 15.91 28.54 25.86
N LEU A 80 16.40 27.53 25.13
CA LEU A 80 17.82 27.30 24.94
C LEU A 80 18.51 28.48 24.24
N LEU A 81 17.84 29.10 23.25
CA LEU A 81 18.31 30.28 22.52
C LEU A 81 18.49 31.53 23.40
N LYS A 82 17.81 31.59 24.56
CA LYS A 82 17.96 32.69 25.53
C LYS A 82 19.16 32.49 26.48
N THR A 83 19.84 31.36 26.42
CA THR A 83 20.94 31.05 27.35
C THR A 83 22.26 31.69 26.91
N GLY A 84 23.05 32.15 27.90
CA GLY A 84 24.35 32.79 27.66
C GLY A 84 25.32 31.98 26.79
N PRO A 85 25.50 30.64 26.99
CA PRO A 85 26.37 29.82 26.16
C PRO A 85 25.96 29.84 24.68
N VAL A 86 24.67 29.78 24.38
CA VAL A 86 24.14 29.73 23.01
C VAL A 86 24.22 31.11 22.34
N ILE A 87 23.83 32.18 23.05
CA ILE A 87 23.99 33.56 22.57
C ILE A 87 25.47 33.85 22.25
N GLY A 88 26.39 33.38 23.11
CA GLY A 88 27.82 33.49 22.91
C GLY A 88 28.32 32.74 21.68
N ALA A 89 27.86 31.49 21.48
CA ALA A 89 28.22 30.66 20.33
C ALA A 89 27.74 31.28 19.00
N ILE A 90 26.47 31.66 18.92
CA ILE A 90 25.88 32.31 17.73
C ILE A 90 26.60 33.63 17.41
N GLY A 91 26.95 34.40 18.44
CA GLY A 91 27.69 35.65 18.27
C GLY A 91 29.11 35.47 17.71
N ARG A 92 29.80 34.37 18.05
CA ARG A 92 31.15 34.07 17.53
C ARG A 92 31.15 33.63 16.07
N GLU A 93 30.03 33.07 15.60
CA GLU A 93 29.82 32.70 14.21
C GLU A 93 29.25 33.84 13.35
N GLU A 94 29.18 35.07 13.90
CA GLU A 94 28.65 36.27 13.24
C GLU A 94 27.22 36.10 12.70
N ALA A 95 26.46 35.12 13.20
CA ALA A 95 25.12 34.77 12.73
C ALA A 95 24.01 35.61 13.38
N ARG A 96 24.31 36.84 13.81
CA ARG A 96 23.38 37.71 14.56
C ARG A 96 22.35 38.43 13.67
N GLU A 97 22.65 38.63 12.38
CA GLU A 97 21.87 39.46 11.44
C GLU A 97 21.15 38.66 10.33
N HIS A 98 21.38 37.35 10.21
CA HIS A 98 20.58 36.49 9.34
C HIS A 98 19.33 36.03 10.10
N ASN A 99 18.17 36.00 9.45
CA ASN A 99 16.87 35.60 10.01
C ASN A 99 16.87 34.18 10.62
N GLY A 100 17.50 33.99 11.77
CA GLY A 100 17.16 32.95 12.75
C GLY A 100 17.16 31.50 12.29
N LEU A 101 17.82 31.14 11.18
CA LEU A 101 17.91 29.75 10.72
C LEU A 101 18.84 28.95 11.65
N VAL A 102 18.31 28.61 12.81
CA VAL A 102 18.88 27.74 13.83
C VAL A 102 18.01 26.50 13.90
N ARG A 103 18.61 25.32 13.84
CA ARG A 103 17.88 24.06 13.97
C ARG A 103 18.66 23.06 14.80
N ILE A 104 17.94 22.10 15.35
CA ILE A 104 18.54 20.90 15.93
C ILE A 104 18.18 19.69 15.08
N THR A 105 19.19 18.91 14.73
CA THR A 105 19.06 17.70 13.90
C THR A 105 18.93 16.45 14.78
N PRO A 106 18.41 15.33 14.25
CA PRO A 106 18.31 14.06 14.98
C PRO A 106 19.67 13.52 15.46
N GLU A 107 20.76 13.90 14.78
CA GLU A 107 22.12 13.49 15.13
C GLU A 107 22.70 14.28 16.32
N GLY A 108 21.92 15.18 16.93
CA GLY A 108 22.37 16.00 18.06
C GLY A 108 23.18 17.23 17.65
N LYS A 109 23.11 17.64 16.39
CA LYS A 109 23.78 18.85 15.90
C LYS A 109 22.91 20.07 16.16
N MET A 110 23.52 21.16 16.59
CA MET A 110 22.87 22.46 16.67
C MET A 110 23.44 23.33 15.55
N GLU A 111 22.70 23.41 14.46
CA GLU A 111 23.17 24.07 13.25
C GLU A 111 22.63 25.50 13.18
N VAL A 112 23.51 26.45 12.86
CA VAL A 112 23.14 27.84 12.56
C VAL A 112 23.64 28.21 11.18
N ARG A 113 22.85 28.99 10.44
CA ARG A 113 23.28 29.53 9.15
C ARG A 113 24.12 30.80 9.34
N ALA A 114 25.44 30.66 9.19
CA ALA A 114 26.39 31.76 9.16
C ALA A 114 26.68 32.21 7.71
N VAL A 115 27.48 33.28 7.54
CA VAL A 115 27.90 33.81 6.22
C VAL A 115 28.57 32.73 5.36
N ARG A 116 29.33 31.83 5.99
CA ARG A 116 30.03 30.70 5.35
C ARG A 116 29.16 29.46 5.10
N GLY A 117 27.86 29.52 5.40
CA GLY A 117 26.92 28.40 5.30
C GLY A 117 26.51 27.84 6.66
N TRP A 118 26.00 26.60 6.67
CA TRP A 118 25.59 25.91 7.90
C TRP A 118 26.81 25.56 8.75
N VAL A 119 26.76 25.92 10.03
CA VAL A 119 27.79 25.62 11.03
C VAL A 119 27.17 24.84 12.18
N ASP A 120 27.76 23.71 12.52
CA ASP A 120 27.40 22.92 13.70
C ASP A 120 28.14 23.44 14.94
N LEU A 121 27.38 24.04 15.86
CA LEU A 121 27.90 24.62 17.10
C LEU A 121 28.39 23.56 18.09
N VAL A 122 27.89 22.33 18.01
CA VAL A 122 28.31 21.22 18.87
C VAL A 122 29.68 20.71 18.41
N ALA A 123 29.86 20.49 17.10
CA ALA A 123 31.14 20.09 16.53
C ALA A 123 32.23 21.17 16.73
N ALA A 124 31.85 22.45 16.76
CA ALA A 124 32.73 23.56 17.08
C ALA A 124 33.09 23.68 18.58
N GLN A 125 32.67 22.71 19.41
CA GLN A 125 33.00 22.60 20.84
C GLN A 125 32.53 23.78 21.71
N TYR A 126 31.60 24.61 21.23
CA TYR A 126 31.11 25.77 21.99
C TYR A 126 30.39 25.39 23.29
N PHE A 127 29.89 24.16 23.39
CA PHE A 127 29.13 23.66 24.55
C PHE A 127 29.90 22.62 25.38
N GLU A 128 31.20 22.43 25.15
CA GLU A 128 32.01 21.41 25.82
C GLU A 128 31.86 21.49 27.36
N TYR A 129 31.93 22.70 27.90
CA TYR A 129 31.82 22.96 29.34
C TYR A 129 30.39 23.21 29.85
N SER A 130 29.36 23.19 28.98
CA SER A 130 27.97 23.41 29.37
C SER A 130 27.14 22.13 29.28
N GLN A 131 27.21 21.33 30.34
CA GLN A 131 26.41 20.09 30.45
C GLN A 131 24.89 20.33 30.30
N PRO A 132 24.27 21.40 30.86
CA PRO A 132 22.84 21.67 30.68
C PRO A 132 22.44 21.98 29.23
N THR A 133 23.32 22.63 28.48
CA THR A 133 23.10 22.92 27.06
C THR A 133 23.17 21.62 26.26
N ARG A 134 24.21 20.82 26.46
CA ARG A 134 24.38 19.53 25.76
C ARG A 134 23.22 18.56 26.03
N SER A 135 22.76 18.44 27.28
CA SER A 135 21.61 17.59 27.59
C SER A 135 20.31 18.07 26.95
N THR A 136 20.11 19.39 26.88
CA THR A 136 18.92 19.95 26.21
C THR A 136 18.97 19.78 24.69
N VAL A 137 20.15 19.96 24.06
CA VAL A 137 20.32 19.68 22.63
C VAL A 137 20.05 18.19 22.33
N SER A 138 20.60 17.28 23.12
CA SER A 138 20.34 15.83 22.97
C SER A 138 18.86 15.49 23.08
N LEU A 139 18.14 16.13 24.01
CA LEU A 139 16.71 15.91 24.15
C LEU A 139 15.93 16.45 22.95
N ILE A 140 16.26 17.64 22.45
CA ILE A 140 15.59 18.20 21.26
C ILE A 140 15.89 17.33 20.04
N ALA A 141 17.09 16.75 19.93
CA ALA A 141 17.44 15.81 18.88
C ALA A 141 16.60 14.52 18.91
N ASP A 142 16.33 13.97 20.10
CA ASP A 142 15.41 12.83 20.24
C ASP A 142 13.99 13.18 19.77
N ILE A 143 13.52 14.40 20.07
CA ILE A 143 12.23 14.89 19.58
C ILE A 143 12.26 15.08 18.06
N ALA A 144 13.32 15.66 17.52
CA ALA A 144 13.52 15.88 16.09
C ALA A 144 13.47 14.56 15.30
N ALA A 145 14.07 13.49 15.85
CA ALA A 145 14.03 12.15 15.29
C ALA A 145 12.59 11.63 15.13
N VAL A 146 11.73 11.83 16.14
CA VAL A 146 10.32 11.40 16.09
C VAL A 146 9.47 12.38 15.26
N ALA A 147 9.77 13.67 15.27
CA ALA A 147 9.10 14.71 14.49
C ALA A 147 9.40 14.64 12.98
N GLY A 148 10.23 13.68 12.54
CA GLY A 148 10.49 13.40 11.14
C GLY A 148 11.67 14.16 10.54
N GLY A 149 12.45 14.91 11.33
CA GLY A 149 13.52 15.74 10.75
C GLY A 149 14.13 16.65 11.78
N PHE A 150 13.81 17.94 11.71
CA PHE A 150 14.46 18.98 12.48
C PHE A 150 13.50 19.58 13.50
N VAL A 151 14.05 20.33 14.45
CA VAL A 151 13.28 21.25 15.28
C VAL A 151 13.81 22.65 15.05
N TRP A 152 12.91 23.53 14.60
CA TRP A 152 13.12 24.95 14.39
C TRP A 152 12.46 25.77 15.52
N PRO A 153 12.73 27.08 15.63
CA PRO A 153 12.07 27.97 16.58
C PRO A 153 10.64 28.36 16.17
N ASP A 154 10.33 28.29 14.87
CA ASP A 154 9.03 28.54 14.26
C ASP A 154 8.17 27.26 14.13
N LEU A 155 6.95 27.42 13.63
CA LEU A 155 5.99 26.34 13.38
C LEU A 155 5.94 25.92 11.90
N ASP A 156 6.75 26.53 11.06
CA ASP A 156 6.83 26.23 9.63
C ASP A 156 7.81 25.06 9.45
N VAL A 157 7.28 23.89 9.10
CA VAL A 157 8.11 22.72 8.82
C VAL A 157 8.24 22.50 7.33
N THR A 158 9.38 21.98 6.91
CA THR A 158 9.60 21.64 5.50
C THR A 158 8.73 20.46 5.08
N LEU A 159 8.34 20.41 3.80
CA LEU A 159 7.50 19.32 3.29
C LEU A 159 8.16 17.95 3.38
N ASP A 160 9.48 17.86 3.27
CA ASP A 160 10.21 16.60 3.45
C ASP A 160 10.05 16.05 4.87
N GLN A 161 10.06 16.94 5.88
CA GLN A 161 9.81 16.57 7.27
C GLN A 161 8.37 16.10 7.46
N TRP A 162 7.39 16.77 6.85
CA TRP A 162 5.99 16.34 6.90
C TRP A 162 5.81 14.93 6.32
N PHE A 163 6.35 14.66 5.12
CA PHE A 163 6.30 13.33 4.51
C PHE A 163 6.96 12.27 5.40
N LYS A 164 8.15 12.58 5.93
CA LYS A 164 8.88 11.66 6.81
C LYS A 164 8.18 11.43 8.14
N PHE A 165 7.44 12.39 8.69
CA PHE A 165 6.61 12.20 9.89
C PHE A 165 5.44 11.24 9.64
N HIS A 166 4.81 11.33 8.47
CA HIS A 166 3.66 10.50 8.11
C HIS A 166 4.04 9.14 7.48
N ASP A 167 5.34 8.82 7.43
CA ASP A 167 5.89 7.61 6.80
C ASP A 167 5.48 7.49 5.32
N ILE A 168 5.53 8.63 4.61
CA ILE A 168 5.26 8.75 3.16
C ILE A 168 6.59 8.92 2.43
N ASP A 169 6.81 8.12 1.39
CA ASP A 169 7.99 8.19 0.54
C ASP A 169 8.03 9.54 -0.20
N LEU A 170 9.21 10.17 -0.22
CA LEU A 170 9.41 11.49 -0.84
C LEU A 170 9.14 11.42 -2.36
N PRO A 171 8.24 12.27 -2.89
CA PRO A 171 7.97 12.32 -4.33
C PRO A 171 9.03 13.17 -5.04
N ASP A 172 10.21 12.57 -5.30
CA ASP A 172 11.38 13.21 -5.94
C ASP A 172 11.22 13.51 -7.45
N THR A 173 10.16 13.01 -8.09
CA THR A 173 9.92 13.14 -9.54
C THR A 173 8.48 13.54 -9.81
N LYS A 174 8.25 14.19 -10.97
CA LYS A 174 6.91 14.61 -11.42
C LYS A 174 5.90 13.44 -11.48
N ALA A 175 6.37 12.25 -11.85
CA ALA A 175 5.57 11.03 -11.86
C ALA A 175 5.12 10.61 -10.45
N LYS A 176 6.01 10.67 -9.44
CA LYS A 176 5.66 10.38 -8.04
C LYS A 176 4.72 11.43 -7.45
N ILE A 177 4.88 12.72 -7.80
CA ILE A 177 3.91 13.77 -7.42
C ILE A 177 2.53 13.43 -7.96
N SER A 178 2.42 13.14 -9.26
CA SER A 178 1.14 12.80 -9.90
C SER A 178 0.48 11.59 -9.24
N ASN A 179 1.29 10.58 -8.88
CA ASN A 179 0.82 9.40 -8.15
C ASN A 179 0.25 9.77 -6.77
N LEU A 180 0.98 10.57 -5.99
CA LEU A 180 0.57 10.99 -4.65
C LEU A 180 -0.69 11.86 -4.69
N ILE A 181 -0.80 12.81 -5.63
CA ILE A 181 -2.02 13.60 -5.85
C ILE A 181 -3.20 12.68 -6.18
N GLY A 182 -3.00 11.65 -7.00
CA GLY A 182 -4.00 10.63 -7.30
C GLY A 182 -4.55 9.95 -6.04
N LEU A 183 -3.67 9.61 -5.08
CA LEU A 183 -4.05 9.04 -3.79
C LEU A 183 -4.79 10.05 -2.91
N PHE A 184 -4.33 11.30 -2.85
CA PHE A 184 -4.97 12.36 -2.07
C PHE A 184 -6.39 12.65 -2.56
N LYS A 185 -6.60 12.71 -3.87
CA LYS A 185 -7.88 13.06 -4.48
C LYS A 185 -8.86 11.89 -4.57
N PHE A 186 -8.42 10.66 -4.31
CA PHE A 186 -9.31 9.50 -4.40
C PHE A 186 -10.31 9.47 -3.24
N SER A 187 -11.49 10.05 -3.45
CA SER A 187 -12.59 10.08 -2.48
C SER A 187 -13.95 9.68 -3.09
N PRO A 188 -14.17 8.41 -3.49
CA PRO A 188 -15.47 7.89 -3.86
C PRO A 188 -16.59 8.23 -2.87
N GLU A 189 -17.63 8.84 -3.41
CA GLU A 189 -18.93 8.94 -2.75
C GLU A 189 -19.61 7.57 -2.76
N VAL A 190 -20.28 7.26 -1.65
CA VAL A 190 -20.92 5.96 -1.47
C VAL A 190 -22.28 6.20 -0.85
N ARG A 191 -23.33 5.65 -1.47
CA ARG A 191 -24.70 5.78 -0.97
C ARG A 191 -24.95 4.81 0.17
N GLU A 192 -25.51 5.32 1.26
CA GLU A 192 -25.81 4.51 2.44
C GLU A 192 -27.21 3.88 2.39
N PRO A 193 -27.41 2.68 2.97
CA PRO A 193 -26.48 1.95 3.84
C PRO A 193 -25.56 0.97 3.08
N VAL A 194 -24.25 0.97 3.38
CA VAL A 194 -23.29 -0.02 2.81
C VAL A 194 -22.87 -1.16 3.74
N ALA A 195 -23.03 -0.95 5.05
CA ALA A 195 -22.54 -1.83 6.10
C ALA A 195 -23.55 -2.91 6.54
N PHE A 196 -24.61 -3.17 5.77
CA PHE A 196 -25.69 -4.08 6.15
C PHE A 196 -25.25 -5.54 6.36
N TRP A 197 -24.10 -5.94 5.80
CA TRP A 197 -23.48 -7.25 6.05
C TRP A 197 -22.73 -7.34 7.39
N ASP A 198 -22.49 -6.23 8.10
CA ASP A 198 -21.76 -6.23 9.36
C ASP A 198 -22.52 -6.92 10.50
N HIS A 199 -23.85 -6.92 10.45
CA HIS A 199 -24.68 -7.65 11.42
C HIS A 199 -24.47 -9.16 11.36
N PHE A 200 -23.96 -9.71 10.25
CA PHE A 200 -23.80 -11.15 10.03
C PHE A 200 -22.39 -11.68 10.35
N GLN A 201 -21.47 -10.84 10.85
CA GLN A 201 -20.07 -11.21 11.07
C GLN A 201 -19.85 -11.70 12.50
N SER A 202 -19.33 -12.92 12.72
CA SER A 202 -18.86 -13.39 14.04
C SER A 202 -17.35 -13.59 14.04
N SER A 203 -16.56 -12.52 14.21
CA SER A 203 -15.15 -12.61 14.60
C SER A 203 -14.99 -12.20 16.07
N GLU A 204 -13.94 -12.71 16.75
CA GLU A 204 -13.68 -12.42 18.17
C GLU A 204 -13.51 -10.92 18.49
N GLN A 205 -13.32 -10.08 17.46
CA GLN A 205 -13.18 -8.62 17.57
C GLN A 205 -14.36 -7.84 16.94
N SER A 206 -15.35 -8.49 16.32
CA SER A 206 -16.49 -7.79 15.71
C SER A 206 -17.61 -7.57 16.72
N HIS A 207 -17.55 -6.48 17.49
CA HIS A 207 -18.56 -6.09 18.49
C HIS A 207 -19.94 -5.68 17.92
N HIS A 208 -20.20 -5.92 16.62
CA HIS A 208 -21.40 -5.48 15.89
C HIS A 208 -22.22 -6.63 15.28
N ALA A 209 -21.80 -7.87 15.50
CA ALA A 209 -22.53 -9.06 15.12
C ALA A 209 -23.88 -9.13 15.83
N LEU A 210 -24.95 -9.47 15.11
CA LEU A 210 -26.17 -9.95 15.76
C LEU A 210 -26.01 -11.43 16.13
N SER A 211 -26.53 -11.80 17.29
CA SER A 211 -26.63 -13.21 17.69
C SER A 211 -27.68 -13.95 16.86
N GLU A 212 -27.62 -15.28 16.86
CA GLU A 212 -28.65 -16.10 16.20
C GLU A 212 -30.05 -15.82 16.78
N GLU A 213 -30.15 -15.66 18.10
CA GLU A 213 -31.38 -15.28 18.80
C GLU A 213 -31.94 -13.95 18.26
N GLN A 214 -31.09 -12.94 18.07
CA GLN A 214 -31.52 -11.66 17.50
C GLN A 214 -31.96 -11.77 16.04
N PHE A 215 -31.33 -12.65 15.25
CA PHE A 215 -31.83 -12.96 13.91
C PHE A 215 -33.20 -13.65 13.96
N ALA A 216 -33.43 -14.56 14.92
CA ALA A 216 -34.72 -15.20 15.14
C ALA A 216 -35.80 -14.17 15.50
N ASP A 217 -35.49 -13.22 16.38
CA ASP A 217 -36.40 -12.13 16.75
C ASP A 217 -36.79 -11.26 15.53
N ILE A 218 -35.81 -10.83 14.72
CA ILE A 218 -36.08 -10.05 13.50
C ILE A 218 -36.97 -10.83 12.52
N ARG A 219 -36.74 -12.14 12.38
CA ARG A 219 -37.59 -13.01 11.55
C ARG A 219 -39.01 -13.10 12.12
N GLY A 220 -39.15 -13.24 13.44
CA GLY A 220 -40.45 -13.27 14.13
C GLY A 220 -41.23 -11.97 13.94
N VAL A 221 -40.58 -10.82 14.11
CA VAL A 221 -41.17 -9.50 13.87
C VAL A 221 -41.54 -9.31 12.41
N THR A 222 -40.69 -9.77 11.48
CA THR A 222 -41.01 -9.75 10.04
C THR A 222 -42.26 -10.57 9.74
N ALA A 223 -42.39 -11.77 10.29
CA ALA A 223 -43.59 -12.59 10.12
C ALA A 223 -44.85 -11.94 10.71
N LYS A 224 -44.71 -11.20 11.83
CA LYS A 224 -45.81 -10.45 12.47
C LYS A 224 -46.26 -9.23 11.65
N LEU A 225 -45.31 -8.40 11.22
CA LEU A 225 -45.59 -7.14 10.51
C LEU A 225 -45.88 -7.37 9.02
N MET A 226 -45.33 -8.43 8.43
CA MET A 226 -45.40 -8.74 6.99
C MET A 226 -45.93 -10.17 6.71
N PRO A 227 -47.12 -10.57 7.21
CA PRO A 227 -47.57 -11.97 7.17
C PRO A 227 -47.93 -12.49 5.77
N LYS A 228 -48.22 -11.60 4.81
CA LYS A 228 -48.80 -11.95 3.50
C LYS A 228 -47.89 -11.70 2.29
N ARG A 229 -46.77 -10.98 2.47
CA ARG A 229 -45.88 -10.57 1.37
C ARG A 229 -44.45 -10.51 1.87
N LYS A 230 -43.50 -10.94 1.02
CA LYS A 230 -42.07 -10.71 1.25
C LYS A 230 -41.76 -9.21 1.33
N LEU A 231 -40.86 -8.85 2.23
CA LEU A 231 -40.56 -7.47 2.59
C LEU A 231 -40.10 -6.67 1.37
N LEU A 232 -39.14 -7.18 0.59
CA LEU A 232 -38.62 -6.52 -0.61
C LEU A 232 -39.73 -6.25 -1.65
N SER A 233 -40.63 -7.21 -1.86
CA SER A 233 -41.78 -7.04 -2.77
C SER A 233 -42.77 -5.99 -2.28
N ALA A 234 -42.96 -5.87 -0.96
CA ALA A 234 -43.81 -4.84 -0.40
C ALA A 234 -43.19 -3.44 -0.58
N LEU A 235 -41.89 -3.30 -0.29
CA LEU A 235 -41.15 -2.04 -0.46
C LEU A 235 -41.17 -1.57 -1.92
N HIS A 236 -41.00 -2.47 -2.88
CA HIS A 236 -41.09 -2.14 -4.30
C HIS A 236 -42.48 -1.61 -4.72
N ASN A 237 -43.55 -2.14 -4.14
CA ASN A 237 -44.91 -1.70 -4.44
C ASN A 237 -45.21 -0.30 -3.91
N VAL A 238 -44.74 0.04 -2.69
CA VAL A 238 -45.02 1.33 -2.06
C VAL A 238 -44.15 2.48 -2.58
N THR A 239 -43.04 2.15 -3.24
CA THR A 239 -42.08 3.09 -3.84
C THR A 239 -42.35 3.36 -5.32
N GLY A 240 -43.52 2.98 -5.84
CA GLY A 240 -43.97 3.33 -7.19
C GLY A 240 -43.48 2.40 -8.31
N ARG A 241 -42.95 1.21 -7.99
CA ARG A 241 -42.54 0.19 -8.98
C ARG A 241 -41.58 0.67 -10.07
N ALA A 242 -40.58 1.46 -9.67
CA ALA A 242 -39.58 1.96 -10.61
C ALA A 242 -38.78 0.83 -11.28
N ASP A 243 -38.28 1.08 -12.49
CA ASP A 243 -37.52 0.10 -13.27
C ASP A 243 -36.25 -0.38 -12.56
N ILE A 244 -36.03 -1.70 -12.62
CA ILE A 244 -34.96 -2.43 -11.95
C ILE A 244 -34.03 -3.06 -12.99
N SER A 245 -32.75 -2.79 -12.84
CA SER A 245 -31.65 -3.42 -13.58
C SER A 245 -30.47 -3.66 -12.65
N HIS A 246 -29.44 -4.36 -13.11
CA HIS A 246 -28.19 -4.48 -12.36
C HIS A 246 -27.52 -3.12 -12.11
N GLU A 247 -27.62 -2.18 -13.04
CA GLU A 247 -27.03 -0.85 -12.90
C GLU A 247 -27.77 0.04 -11.90
N THR A 248 -29.10 -0.10 -11.82
CA THR A 248 -29.93 0.70 -10.90
C THR A 248 -30.12 0.05 -9.53
N ALA A 249 -29.73 -1.22 -9.36
CA ALA A 249 -30.04 -1.99 -8.16
C ALA A 249 -29.57 -1.36 -6.84
N ALA A 250 -28.33 -0.85 -6.80
CA ALA A 250 -27.78 -0.18 -5.61
C ALA A 250 -28.62 1.04 -5.22
N GLN A 251 -28.90 1.89 -6.19
CA GLN A 251 -29.70 3.10 -6.01
C GLN A 251 -31.13 2.76 -5.55
N ARG A 252 -31.78 1.78 -6.20
CA ARG A 252 -33.15 1.37 -5.85
C ARG A 252 -33.25 0.82 -4.44
N LEU A 253 -32.29 0.01 -3.99
CA LEU A 253 -32.27 -0.50 -2.62
C LEU A 253 -32.21 0.64 -1.59
N VAL A 254 -31.34 1.63 -1.82
CA VAL A 254 -31.22 2.82 -0.97
C VAL A 254 -32.53 3.62 -0.96
N GLU A 255 -33.11 3.88 -2.12
CA GLU A 255 -34.41 4.57 -2.24
C GLU A 255 -35.52 3.81 -1.49
N PHE A 256 -35.54 2.48 -1.57
CA PHE A 256 -36.56 1.66 -0.94
C PHE A 256 -36.49 1.73 0.58
N VAL A 257 -35.31 1.66 1.17
CA VAL A 257 -35.16 1.72 2.63
C VAL A 257 -35.25 3.14 3.17
N ALA A 258 -34.96 4.15 2.35
CA ALA A 258 -35.06 5.57 2.72
C ALA A 258 -36.47 6.15 2.57
N TYR A 259 -37.40 5.45 1.91
CA TYR A 259 -38.74 5.95 1.68
C TYR A 259 -39.52 6.14 3.00
N PRO A 260 -40.35 7.20 3.17
CA PRO A 260 -40.99 7.52 4.45
C PRO A 260 -41.76 6.35 5.08
N VAL A 261 -42.57 5.64 4.27
CA VAL A 261 -43.35 4.48 4.72
C VAL A 261 -42.44 3.32 5.18
N SER A 262 -41.29 3.16 4.53
CA SER A 262 -40.29 2.16 4.93
C SER A 262 -39.64 2.52 6.26
N LEU A 263 -39.33 3.80 6.48
CA LEU A 263 -38.82 4.27 7.76
C LEU A 263 -39.84 4.08 8.89
N ASP A 264 -41.13 4.32 8.63
CA ASP A 264 -42.20 4.03 9.61
C ASP A 264 -42.30 2.54 9.94
N LEU A 265 -42.13 1.68 8.92
CA LEU A 265 -42.04 0.24 9.13
C LEU A 265 -40.81 -0.11 9.98
N ALA A 266 -39.64 0.46 9.70
CA ALA A 266 -38.43 0.26 10.50
C ALA A 266 -38.62 0.69 11.97
N ARG A 267 -39.32 1.81 12.22
CA ARG A 267 -39.69 2.23 13.59
C ARG A 267 -40.62 1.22 14.26
N SER A 268 -41.53 0.61 13.50
CA SER A 268 -42.38 -0.47 13.99
C SER A 268 -41.56 -1.73 14.35
N TYR A 269 -40.53 -2.07 13.56
CA TYR A 269 -39.58 -3.13 13.92
C TYR A 269 -38.87 -2.82 15.24
N ILE A 270 -38.34 -1.60 15.40
CA ILE A 270 -37.66 -1.16 16.63
C ILE A 270 -38.58 -1.30 17.86
N LYS A 271 -39.85 -0.90 17.72
CA LYS A 271 -40.87 -1.01 18.78
C LYS A 271 -41.14 -2.46 19.18
N GLU A 272 -41.31 -3.34 18.20
CA GLU A 272 -41.58 -4.77 18.44
C GLU A 272 -40.36 -5.51 19.00
N LEU A 273 -39.16 -5.17 18.54
CA LEU A 273 -37.90 -5.73 19.04
C LEU A 273 -37.48 -5.16 20.40
N ASN A 274 -38.13 -4.08 20.86
CA ASN A 274 -37.78 -3.33 22.07
C ASN A 274 -36.30 -2.88 22.07
N TRP A 275 -35.85 -2.34 20.94
CA TRP A 275 -34.49 -1.82 20.77
C TRP A 275 -34.37 -0.34 21.18
N TYR A 276 -33.15 0.20 21.20
CA TYR A 276 -32.91 1.63 21.42
C TYR A 276 -33.75 2.49 20.46
N GLY A 277 -34.40 3.54 20.97
CA GLY A 277 -35.28 4.45 20.20
C GLY A 277 -36.77 4.25 20.41
N VAL A 278 -37.18 3.37 21.34
CA VAL A 278 -38.59 3.15 21.71
C VAL A 278 -39.06 4.09 22.83
N ASN A 279 -38.14 4.54 23.70
CA ASN A 279 -38.49 5.39 24.85
C ASN A 279 -38.42 6.89 24.49
N ASP A 280 -39.25 7.69 25.15
CA ASP A 280 -39.28 9.15 24.99
C ASP A 280 -37.88 9.76 25.28
N GLY A 281 -37.40 10.62 24.37
CA GLY A 281 -36.06 11.23 24.44
C GLY A 281 -34.94 10.44 23.75
N GLN A 282 -35.19 9.22 23.24
CA GLN A 282 -34.20 8.47 22.46
C GLN A 282 -34.35 8.78 20.95
N THR A 283 -33.33 9.37 20.33
CA THR A 283 -33.32 9.66 18.89
C THR A 283 -32.52 8.62 18.11
N LEU A 284 -33.15 7.96 17.14
CA LEU A 284 -32.49 7.05 16.21
C LEU A 284 -32.13 7.76 14.90
N SER A 285 -30.92 7.53 14.41
CA SER A 285 -30.54 7.99 13.07
C SER A 285 -31.27 7.18 12.00
N GLU A 286 -31.70 7.85 10.92
CA GLU A 286 -32.36 7.18 9.80
C GLU A 286 -31.48 6.10 9.17
N ASN A 287 -30.15 6.26 9.23
CA ASN A 287 -29.23 5.28 8.68
C ASN A 287 -29.31 3.92 9.41
N ILE A 288 -29.53 3.91 10.74
CA ILE A 288 -29.77 2.67 11.49
C ILE A 288 -31.06 2.01 11.02
N LEU A 289 -32.13 2.78 10.86
CA LEU A 289 -33.42 2.28 10.38
C LEU A 289 -33.27 1.63 9.00
N ARG A 290 -32.57 2.30 8.07
CA ARG A 290 -32.27 1.79 6.74
C ARG A 290 -31.43 0.51 6.79
N GLN A 291 -30.42 0.46 7.64
CA GLN A 291 -29.56 -0.73 7.80
C GLN A 291 -30.32 -1.92 8.38
N LEU A 292 -31.16 -1.70 9.40
CA LEU A 292 -32.04 -2.72 9.97
C LEU A 292 -32.97 -3.31 8.92
N LEU A 293 -33.59 -2.47 8.08
CA LEU A 293 -34.43 -2.95 6.98
C LEU A 293 -33.64 -3.80 5.99
N MET A 294 -32.41 -3.42 5.62
CA MET A 294 -31.57 -4.24 4.74
C MET A 294 -31.26 -5.61 5.35
N THR A 295 -30.98 -5.66 6.65
CA THR A 295 -30.80 -6.93 7.38
C THR A 295 -32.08 -7.76 7.42
N ALA A 296 -33.23 -7.14 7.68
CA ALA A 296 -34.52 -7.82 7.67
C ALA A 296 -34.87 -8.36 6.26
N ILE A 297 -34.56 -7.61 5.19
CA ILE A 297 -34.73 -8.05 3.81
C ILE A 297 -33.89 -9.31 3.55
N LEU A 298 -32.61 -9.30 3.93
CA LEU A 298 -31.72 -10.45 3.77
C LEU A 298 -32.26 -11.68 4.52
N LEU A 299 -32.67 -11.54 5.77
CA LEU A 299 -33.21 -12.64 6.58
C LEU A 299 -34.57 -13.15 6.07
N ASP A 300 -35.41 -12.28 5.51
CA ASP A 300 -36.68 -12.68 4.90
C ASP A 300 -36.47 -13.39 3.54
N LEU A 301 -35.43 -13.04 2.79
CA LEU A 301 -35.09 -13.72 1.54
C LEU A 301 -34.67 -15.16 1.78
N ASP A 302 -33.74 -15.36 2.71
CA ASP A 302 -33.27 -16.67 3.10
C ASP A 302 -32.88 -16.66 4.60
N PRO A 303 -33.61 -17.41 5.45
CA PRO A 303 -33.32 -17.51 6.88
C PRO A 303 -31.91 -18.02 7.19
N SER A 304 -31.29 -18.68 6.21
CA SER A 304 -29.98 -19.30 6.28
C SER A 304 -28.83 -18.28 6.21
N ILE A 305 -29.11 -17.07 5.72
CA ILE A 305 -28.15 -15.98 5.61
C ILE A 305 -27.70 -15.56 7.02
N GLY A 306 -26.41 -15.80 7.32
CA GLY A 306 -25.82 -15.53 8.63
C GLY A 306 -25.29 -16.78 9.35
N HIS A 307 -25.66 -17.99 8.91
CA HIS A 307 -25.10 -19.23 9.46
C HIS A 307 -23.77 -19.61 8.79
N ARG A 308 -22.83 -20.16 9.57
CA ARG A 308 -21.44 -20.50 9.17
C ARG A 308 -21.32 -21.51 8.01
N HIS A 309 -22.39 -22.16 7.54
CA HIS A 309 -22.29 -23.35 6.68
C HIS A 309 -23.29 -23.49 5.51
N LEU A 310 -23.93 -22.43 5.00
CA LEU A 310 -24.85 -22.63 3.85
C LEU A 310 -24.17 -22.59 2.47
N VAL A 311 -23.63 -23.77 2.20
CA VAL A 311 -23.49 -24.46 0.91
C VAL A 311 -24.85 -24.53 0.19
N GLU A 312 -25.25 -23.44 -0.45
CA GLU A 312 -26.15 -23.46 -1.64
C GLU A 312 -25.91 -22.25 -2.56
N ARG A 313 -24.79 -21.53 -2.37
CA ARG A 313 -24.38 -20.48 -3.30
C ARG A 313 -23.60 -21.13 -4.44
N ARG A 314 -24.12 -20.96 -5.65
CA ARG A 314 -23.42 -21.34 -6.88
C ARG A 314 -22.02 -20.76 -6.86
N ASP A 315 -21.02 -21.61 -7.05
CA ASP A 315 -19.62 -21.20 -7.09
C ASP A 315 -19.40 -20.30 -8.31
N LEU A 316 -19.15 -19.00 -8.06
CA LEU A 316 -18.87 -18.02 -9.12
C LEU A 316 -17.54 -18.31 -9.81
N TYR A 317 -16.61 -18.93 -9.09
CA TYR A 317 -15.24 -19.23 -9.51
C TYR A 317 -15.06 -20.70 -9.93
N SER A 318 -16.14 -21.36 -10.35
CA SER A 318 -16.07 -22.71 -10.92
C SER A 318 -15.19 -22.71 -12.19
N PRO A 319 -14.37 -23.75 -12.42
CA PRO A 319 -13.58 -23.90 -13.64
C PRO A 319 -14.37 -23.74 -14.94
N ASP A 320 -15.68 -24.03 -14.94
CA ASP A 320 -16.54 -23.89 -16.12
C ASP A 320 -16.72 -22.42 -16.56
N ASN A 321 -16.37 -21.46 -15.70
CA ASN A 321 -16.49 -20.03 -15.95
C ASN A 321 -15.18 -19.37 -16.42
N VAL A 322 -14.09 -20.13 -16.59
CA VAL A 322 -12.74 -19.59 -16.85
C VAL A 322 -12.65 -18.66 -18.07
N GLU A 323 -13.38 -18.94 -19.15
CA GLU A 323 -13.39 -18.14 -20.38
C GLU A 323 -14.59 -17.18 -20.49
N ARG A 324 -15.44 -17.10 -19.47
CA ARG A 324 -16.68 -16.33 -19.51
C ARG A 324 -16.48 -14.90 -19.00
N HIS A 325 -17.24 -13.98 -19.57
CA HIS A 325 -17.29 -12.60 -19.09
C HIS A 325 -18.11 -12.50 -17.79
N PRO A 326 -17.72 -11.67 -16.79
CA PRO A 326 -18.43 -11.50 -15.52
C PRO A 326 -19.92 -11.19 -15.65
N SER A 327 -20.33 -10.43 -16.67
CA SER A 327 -21.75 -10.09 -16.89
C SER A 327 -22.60 -11.31 -17.27
N GLU A 328 -22.03 -12.29 -17.96
CA GLU A 328 -22.76 -13.53 -18.31
C GLU A 328 -23.06 -14.35 -17.06
N ILE A 329 -22.07 -14.44 -16.16
CA ILE A 329 -22.18 -15.15 -14.89
C ILE A 329 -23.18 -14.42 -13.98
N LEU A 330 -23.15 -13.08 -13.97
CA LEU A 330 -24.10 -12.26 -13.24
C LEU A 330 -25.54 -12.49 -13.73
N GLU A 331 -25.78 -12.49 -15.04
CA GLU A 331 -27.11 -12.76 -15.61
C GLU A 331 -27.56 -14.20 -15.33
N GLU A 332 -26.64 -15.15 -15.35
CA GLU A 332 -26.92 -16.54 -15.03
C GLU A 332 -27.27 -16.74 -13.54
N TYR A 333 -26.54 -16.06 -12.65
CA TYR A 333 -26.84 -16.04 -11.23
C TYR A 333 -28.20 -15.36 -10.96
N THR A 334 -28.54 -14.34 -11.74
CA THR A 334 -29.86 -13.69 -11.72
C THR A 334 -30.96 -14.63 -12.16
N ARG A 335 -30.74 -15.41 -13.22
CA ARG A 335 -31.67 -16.45 -13.67
C ARG A 335 -31.85 -17.54 -12.60
N PHE A 336 -30.78 -17.93 -11.92
CA PHE A 336 -30.85 -18.86 -10.79
C PHE A 336 -31.72 -18.31 -9.65
N VAL A 337 -31.54 -17.04 -9.26
CA VAL A 337 -32.37 -16.39 -8.24
C VAL A 337 -33.84 -16.27 -8.69
N ARG A 338 -34.11 -15.94 -9.96
CA ARG A 338 -35.48 -15.95 -10.51
C ARG A 338 -36.14 -17.33 -10.39
N ASN A 339 -35.38 -18.40 -10.67
CA ASN A 339 -35.88 -19.77 -10.64
C ASN A 339 -36.15 -20.30 -9.22
N LYS A 340 -35.45 -19.79 -8.21
CA LYS A 340 -35.73 -20.10 -6.79
C LYS A 340 -37.10 -19.59 -6.32
N ARG A 341 -37.77 -18.71 -7.09
CA ARG A 341 -39.11 -18.13 -6.79
C ARG A 341 -39.22 -17.49 -5.40
N TRP A 342 -38.11 -16.96 -4.86
CA TRP A 342 -38.10 -16.28 -3.56
C TRP A 342 -39.01 -15.04 -3.54
N ILE A 343 -39.05 -14.33 -4.67
CA ILE A 343 -39.80 -13.09 -4.89
C ILE A 343 -40.21 -12.98 -6.37
N ASP A 344 -40.90 -11.89 -6.73
CA ASP A 344 -41.21 -11.57 -8.12
C ASP A 344 -39.94 -11.55 -9.00
N PRO A 345 -39.91 -12.23 -10.16
CA PRO A 345 -38.74 -12.27 -11.05
C PRO A 345 -38.17 -10.89 -11.43
N ILE A 346 -38.98 -9.82 -11.43
CA ILE A 346 -38.53 -8.46 -11.71
C ILE A 346 -37.54 -7.93 -10.65
N LEU A 347 -37.62 -8.44 -9.42
CA LEU A 347 -36.81 -8.01 -8.28
C LEU A 347 -35.48 -8.77 -8.15
N ALA A 348 -35.26 -9.81 -8.97
CA ALA A 348 -34.06 -10.65 -8.89
C ALA A 348 -32.73 -9.87 -8.95
N PRO A 349 -32.56 -8.81 -9.79
CA PRO A 349 -31.32 -8.02 -9.79
C PRO A 349 -31.00 -7.37 -8.44
N LEU A 350 -32.02 -6.98 -7.65
CA LEU A 350 -31.84 -6.41 -6.32
C LEU A 350 -31.29 -7.45 -5.33
N VAL A 351 -31.82 -8.67 -5.37
CA VAL A 351 -31.36 -9.78 -4.52
C VAL A 351 -29.92 -10.15 -4.86
N VAL A 352 -29.61 -10.27 -6.15
CA VAL A 352 -28.25 -10.54 -6.61
C VAL A 352 -27.29 -9.45 -6.13
N HIS A 353 -27.68 -8.17 -6.26
CA HIS A 353 -26.88 -7.07 -5.73
C HIS A 353 -26.62 -7.23 -4.23
N LEU A 354 -27.65 -7.50 -3.42
CA LEU A 354 -27.53 -7.70 -1.97
C LEU A 354 -26.56 -8.85 -1.62
N LEU A 355 -26.64 -9.98 -2.34
CA LEU A 355 -25.82 -11.17 -2.10
C LEU A 355 -24.35 -10.97 -2.49
N LEU A 356 -24.10 -10.28 -3.61
CA LEU A 356 -22.75 -10.06 -4.15
C LEU A 356 -22.06 -8.82 -3.57
N ALA A 357 -22.81 -7.84 -3.05
CA ALA A 357 -22.31 -6.56 -2.52
C ALA A 357 -21.09 -6.68 -1.60
N ARG A 358 -21.03 -7.77 -0.82
CA ARG A 358 -19.89 -8.10 0.04
C ARG A 358 -19.05 -9.24 -0.52
N ASN A 359 -19.69 -10.31 -0.97
CA ASN A 359 -19.01 -11.58 -1.23
C ASN A 359 -18.37 -11.65 -2.61
N ALA A 360 -18.73 -10.76 -3.54
CA ALA A 360 -18.15 -10.65 -4.87
C ALA A 360 -18.43 -9.26 -5.49
N PRO A 361 -17.96 -8.17 -4.86
CA PRO A 361 -18.24 -6.81 -5.29
C PRO A 361 -17.71 -6.50 -6.70
N GLU A 362 -16.69 -7.21 -7.18
CA GLU A 362 -16.13 -7.04 -8.54
C GLU A 362 -17.14 -7.36 -9.65
N PHE A 363 -18.13 -8.24 -9.39
CA PHE A 363 -19.21 -8.53 -10.35
C PHE A 363 -20.26 -7.42 -10.43
N LEU A 364 -20.24 -6.47 -9.49
CA LEU A 364 -21.19 -5.35 -9.44
C LEU A 364 -20.61 -4.06 -10.01
N VAL A 365 -19.37 -4.08 -10.49
CA VAL A 365 -18.71 -2.93 -11.10
C VAL A 365 -19.29 -2.66 -12.49
N ARG A 366 -19.41 -1.38 -12.81
CA ARG A 366 -20.00 -0.92 -14.08
C ARG A 366 -18.98 -0.88 -15.21
N LYS A 367 -19.44 -1.15 -16.44
CA LYS A 367 -18.67 -1.00 -17.69
C LYS A 367 -17.37 -1.83 -17.73
N ILE A 368 -17.45 -3.12 -17.35
CA ILE A 368 -16.34 -4.06 -17.54
C ILE A 368 -16.19 -4.31 -19.05
N PRO A 369 -14.98 -4.16 -19.62
CA PRO A 369 -14.73 -4.43 -21.04
C PRO A 369 -14.97 -5.91 -21.39
N THR A 370 -15.46 -6.16 -22.61
CA THR A 370 -15.80 -7.51 -23.13
C THR A 370 -14.61 -8.48 -23.11
N GLU A 371 -13.41 -7.93 -23.07
CA GLU A 371 -12.15 -8.63 -23.11
C GLU A 371 -11.76 -9.29 -21.79
N VAL A 372 -12.34 -8.84 -20.67
CA VAL A 372 -11.96 -9.29 -19.33
C VAL A 372 -12.73 -10.56 -18.98
N THR A 373 -12.08 -11.71 -19.12
CA THR A 373 -12.60 -13.02 -18.68
C THR A 373 -12.03 -13.43 -17.32
N LEU A 374 -12.76 -14.25 -16.57
CA LEU A 374 -12.38 -14.65 -15.20
C LEU A 374 -11.00 -15.31 -15.10
N GLY A 375 -10.61 -16.10 -16.10
CA GLY A 375 -9.31 -16.77 -16.15
C GLY A 375 -8.13 -15.88 -16.57
N SER A 376 -8.38 -14.62 -16.91
CA SER A 376 -7.34 -13.70 -17.43
C SER A 376 -6.54 -13.00 -16.32
N ILE A 377 -5.31 -12.58 -16.64
CA ILE A 377 -4.50 -11.73 -15.76
C ILE A 377 -5.18 -10.36 -15.53
N ALA A 378 -5.92 -9.86 -16.53
CA ALA A 378 -6.68 -8.62 -16.42
C ALA A 378 -7.76 -8.69 -15.32
N TRP A 379 -8.39 -9.87 -15.15
CA TRP A 379 -9.34 -10.10 -14.07
C TRP A 379 -8.68 -10.07 -12.69
N ILE A 380 -7.51 -10.69 -12.52
CA ILE A 380 -6.75 -10.64 -11.25
C ILE A 380 -6.41 -9.20 -10.88
N LYS A 381 -5.86 -8.42 -11.84
CA LYS A 381 -5.54 -7.00 -11.65
C LYS A 381 -6.76 -6.21 -11.21
N PHE A 382 -7.89 -6.45 -11.86
CA PHE A 382 -9.15 -5.83 -11.56
C PHE A 382 -9.67 -6.20 -10.16
N CYS A 383 -9.68 -7.48 -9.79
CA CYS A 383 -10.09 -7.92 -8.45
C CYS A 383 -9.21 -7.32 -7.34
N ARG A 384 -7.88 -7.28 -7.53
CA ARG A 384 -6.98 -6.59 -6.60
C ARG A 384 -7.36 -5.12 -6.44
N ALA A 385 -7.60 -4.42 -7.55
CA ALA A 385 -8.00 -3.02 -7.52
C ALA A 385 -9.33 -2.83 -6.79
N VAL A 386 -10.30 -3.73 -6.97
CA VAL A 386 -11.57 -3.75 -6.21
C VAL A 386 -11.30 -3.92 -4.71
N VAL A 387 -10.45 -4.86 -4.31
CA VAL A 387 -10.07 -5.07 -2.89
C VAL A 387 -9.46 -3.80 -2.29
N LEU A 388 -8.55 -3.15 -3.02
CA LEU A 388 -7.92 -1.90 -2.58
C LEU A 388 -8.94 -0.76 -2.45
N VAL A 389 -9.85 -0.59 -3.42
CA VAL A 389 -10.93 0.40 -3.35
C VAL A 389 -11.84 0.17 -2.14
N GLU A 390 -12.23 -1.08 -1.89
CA GLU A 390 -13.05 -1.48 -0.74
C GLU A 390 -12.35 -1.25 0.60
N ALA A 391 -11.01 -1.35 0.64
CA ALA A 391 -10.21 -1.03 1.82
C ALA A 391 -10.22 0.48 2.16
N VAL A 392 -10.30 1.36 1.15
CA VAL A 392 -10.45 2.81 1.36
C VAL A 392 -11.88 3.17 1.77
N LYS A 393 -12.89 2.64 1.06
CA LYS A 393 -14.31 2.73 1.46
C LYS A 393 -15.04 1.46 1.10
N THR A 394 -15.65 0.83 2.10
CA THR A 394 -16.56 -0.28 1.87
C THR A 394 -17.75 0.17 1.01
N GLY A 395 -18.03 -0.57 -0.04
CA GLY A 395 -19.09 -0.32 -1.03
C GLY A 395 -18.70 0.61 -2.17
N ALA A 396 -17.50 1.21 -2.17
CA ALA A 396 -17.10 2.14 -3.24
C ALA A 396 -16.98 1.48 -4.61
N SER A 397 -16.56 0.22 -4.70
CA SER A 397 -16.39 -0.47 -5.99
C SER A 397 -17.68 -0.48 -6.83
N ARG A 398 -18.84 -0.60 -6.17
CA ARG A 398 -20.17 -0.68 -6.78
C ARG A 398 -20.62 0.65 -7.39
N GLU A 399 -20.06 1.76 -6.92
CA GLU A 399 -20.34 3.11 -7.41
C GLU A 399 -19.33 3.56 -8.47
N LEU A 400 -18.29 2.77 -8.75
CA LEU A 400 -17.25 3.11 -9.72
C LEU A 400 -17.38 2.30 -11.02
N THR A 401 -16.75 2.82 -12.07
CA THR A 401 -16.57 2.10 -13.35
C THR A 401 -15.26 1.33 -13.35
N TYR A 402 -15.14 0.32 -14.22
CA TYR A 402 -13.90 -0.44 -14.43
C TYR A 402 -12.68 0.49 -14.61
N ALA A 403 -12.80 1.52 -15.45
CA ALA A 403 -11.70 2.45 -15.72
C ALA A 403 -11.27 3.24 -14.47
N GLN A 404 -12.20 3.66 -13.61
CA GLN A 404 -11.88 4.37 -12.37
C GLN A 404 -11.21 3.44 -11.34
N ILE A 405 -11.66 2.18 -11.27
CA ILE A 405 -11.08 1.17 -10.37
C ILE A 405 -9.65 0.84 -10.79
N ILE A 406 -9.42 0.57 -12.07
CA ILE A 406 -8.07 0.31 -12.60
C ILE A 406 -7.18 1.54 -12.43
N ALA A 407 -7.69 2.75 -12.70
CA ALA A 407 -6.91 3.98 -12.51
C ALA A 407 -6.41 4.13 -11.06
N TYR A 408 -7.22 3.77 -10.05
CA TYR A 408 -6.78 3.74 -8.66
C TYR A 408 -5.85 2.57 -8.36
N GLY A 409 -6.14 1.36 -8.87
CA GLY A 409 -5.35 0.16 -8.66
C GLY A 409 -3.92 0.23 -9.24
N GLU A 410 -3.72 1.06 -10.26
CA GLU A 410 -2.42 1.34 -10.90
C GLU A 410 -1.62 2.45 -10.19
N LEU A 411 -2.19 3.12 -9.18
CA LEU A 411 -1.41 4.01 -8.32
C LEU A 411 -0.40 3.19 -7.53
N GLU A 412 0.83 3.67 -7.48
CA GLU A 412 1.95 3.04 -6.77
C GLU A 412 1.83 3.29 -5.25
N PRO A 413 2.30 2.36 -4.40
CA PRO A 413 2.42 2.61 -2.96
C PRO A 413 3.41 3.73 -2.67
N VAL A 414 3.12 4.47 -1.60
CA VAL A 414 3.97 5.58 -1.11
C VAL A 414 4.51 5.29 0.28
N SER A 415 4.49 4.02 0.69
CA SER A 415 5.12 3.54 1.94
C SER A 415 5.29 2.03 1.88
N GLU A 416 6.19 1.49 2.70
CA GLU A 416 6.35 0.04 2.85
C GLU A 416 5.08 -0.63 3.39
N ALA A 417 4.34 0.01 4.30
CA ALA A 417 3.09 -0.53 4.82
C ALA A 417 2.01 -0.66 3.72
N GLN A 418 1.89 0.34 2.84
CA GLN A 418 0.97 0.28 1.70
C GLN A 418 1.39 -0.78 0.67
N LYS A 419 2.69 -0.97 0.46
CA LYS A 419 3.23 -2.01 -0.42
C LYS A 419 2.83 -3.40 0.09
N HIS A 420 3.04 -3.67 1.38
CA HIS A 420 2.60 -4.93 2.00
C HIS A 420 1.08 -5.15 1.90
N MET A 421 0.27 -4.12 2.15
CA MET A 421 -1.20 -4.22 1.98
C MET A 421 -1.57 -4.57 0.53
N ARG A 422 -0.91 -3.96 -0.45
CA ARG A 422 -1.12 -4.20 -1.87
C ARG A 422 -0.71 -5.60 -2.32
N ASP A 423 0.29 -6.20 -1.67
CA ASP A 423 0.72 -7.58 -1.90
C ASP A 423 -0.29 -8.59 -1.32
N LEU A 424 -0.78 -8.31 -0.11
CA LEU A 424 -1.84 -9.12 0.51
C LEU A 424 -3.14 -9.08 -0.28
N ALA A 425 -3.49 -7.95 -0.89
CA ALA A 425 -4.68 -7.79 -1.73
C ALA A 425 -4.66 -8.63 -3.01
N LEU A 426 -3.52 -9.23 -3.38
CA LEU A 426 -3.39 -10.12 -4.54
C LEU A 426 -3.65 -11.60 -4.25
N ILE A 427 -3.53 -12.01 -2.99
CA ILE A 427 -3.54 -13.44 -2.62
C ILE A 427 -4.87 -14.10 -3.02
N ASP A 428 -6.00 -13.56 -2.56
CA ASP A 428 -7.31 -14.16 -2.86
C ASP A 428 -7.62 -14.17 -4.37
N PRO A 429 -7.41 -13.06 -5.13
CA PRO A 429 -7.54 -13.10 -6.59
C PRO A 429 -6.69 -14.18 -7.29
N ILE A 430 -5.45 -14.41 -6.82
CA ILE A 430 -4.57 -15.46 -7.37
C ILE A 430 -5.11 -16.86 -7.03
N VAL A 431 -5.57 -17.08 -5.80
CA VAL A 431 -6.16 -18.36 -5.38
C VAL A 431 -7.44 -18.66 -6.17
N GLU A 432 -8.32 -17.68 -6.37
CA GLU A 432 -9.52 -17.82 -7.20
C GLU A 432 -9.17 -18.10 -8.67
N TRP A 433 -8.17 -17.42 -9.22
CA TRP A 433 -7.65 -17.70 -10.55
C TRP A 433 -7.08 -19.12 -10.67
N ALA A 434 -6.39 -19.61 -9.63
CA ALA A 434 -5.87 -20.97 -9.60
C ALA A 434 -6.99 -22.02 -9.52
N LEU A 435 -8.08 -21.75 -8.80
CA LEU A 435 -9.29 -22.58 -8.81
C LEU A 435 -9.93 -22.62 -10.20
N LEU A 436 -10.14 -21.45 -10.84
CA LEU A 436 -10.69 -21.33 -12.19
C LEU A 436 -9.87 -22.12 -13.22
N ASN A 437 -8.54 -22.04 -13.11
CA ASN A 437 -7.63 -22.73 -14.03
C ASN A 437 -7.30 -24.15 -13.61
N ARG A 438 -7.98 -24.75 -12.62
CA ARG A 438 -7.73 -26.13 -12.14
C ARG A 438 -6.29 -26.41 -11.70
N ILE A 439 -5.58 -25.38 -11.25
CA ILE A 439 -4.23 -25.50 -10.67
C ILE A 439 -4.35 -26.07 -9.25
N ILE A 440 -5.42 -25.69 -8.55
CA ILE A 440 -5.81 -26.22 -7.25
C ILE A 440 -7.31 -26.55 -7.28
N SER A 441 -7.76 -27.43 -6.39
CA SER A 441 -9.17 -27.73 -6.16
C SER A 441 -9.65 -27.20 -4.81
N ARG A 442 -10.97 -27.02 -4.67
CA ARG A 442 -11.57 -26.54 -3.42
C ARG A 442 -11.35 -27.52 -2.27
N ALA A 443 -11.36 -28.83 -2.55
CA ALA A 443 -11.09 -29.87 -1.55
C ALA A 443 -9.63 -29.80 -1.05
N GLU A 444 -8.64 -29.68 -1.95
CA GLU A 444 -7.24 -29.51 -1.56
C GLU A 444 -7.02 -28.22 -0.76
N LEU A 445 -7.68 -27.11 -1.16
CA LEU A 445 -7.57 -25.84 -0.46
C LEU A 445 -8.12 -25.92 0.98
N GLU A 446 -9.18 -26.70 1.19
CA GLU A 446 -9.74 -26.93 2.52
C GLU A 446 -8.89 -27.83 3.43
N GLU A 447 -8.11 -28.73 2.84
CA GLU A 447 -7.24 -29.66 3.56
C GLU A 447 -5.84 -29.09 3.81
N ALA A 448 -5.29 -28.37 2.84
CA ALA A 448 -3.89 -27.90 2.82
C ALA A 448 -3.77 -26.49 2.22
N GLU A 449 -4.29 -25.50 2.96
CA GLU A 449 -4.42 -24.11 2.51
C GLU A 449 -3.09 -23.44 2.14
N GLU A 450 -2.05 -23.59 2.98
CA GLU A 450 -0.74 -22.95 2.78
C GLU A 450 -0.05 -23.44 1.50
N THR A 451 0.01 -24.76 1.30
CA THR A 451 0.66 -25.37 0.15
C THR A 451 -0.10 -25.08 -1.14
N CYS A 452 -1.43 -25.07 -1.09
CA CYS A 452 -2.27 -24.67 -2.23
C CYS A 452 -2.06 -23.21 -2.60
N THR A 453 -1.99 -22.31 -1.61
CA THR A 453 -1.75 -20.88 -1.83
C THR A 453 -0.37 -20.64 -2.46
N ARG A 454 0.69 -21.31 -1.95
CA ARG A 454 2.03 -21.24 -2.53
C ARG A 454 2.04 -21.72 -3.98
N ARG A 455 1.42 -22.88 -4.26
CA ARG A 455 1.30 -23.43 -5.62
C ARG A 455 0.55 -22.48 -6.58
N ALA A 456 -0.47 -21.78 -6.07
CA ALA A 456 -1.20 -20.78 -6.85
C ALA A 456 -0.34 -19.56 -7.19
N ILE A 457 0.43 -19.04 -6.21
CA ILE A 457 1.35 -17.91 -6.40
C ILE A 457 2.46 -18.30 -7.39
N ASP A 458 3.13 -19.43 -7.19
CA ASP A 458 4.23 -19.89 -8.07
C ASP A 458 3.75 -20.03 -9.53
N ALA A 459 2.55 -20.60 -9.72
CA ALA A 459 1.97 -20.76 -11.06
C ALA A 459 1.59 -19.42 -11.70
N PHE A 460 1.08 -18.48 -10.91
CA PHE A 460 0.76 -17.13 -11.37
C PHE A 460 2.01 -16.35 -11.75
N GLU A 461 3.04 -16.35 -10.90
CA GLU A 461 4.33 -15.70 -11.16
C GLU A 461 4.97 -16.26 -12.43
N HIS A 462 5.04 -17.58 -12.56
CA HIS A 462 5.57 -18.23 -13.76
C HIS A 462 4.81 -17.79 -15.02
N HIS A 463 3.48 -17.78 -14.97
CA HIS A 463 2.65 -17.38 -16.11
C HIS A 463 2.88 -15.91 -16.48
N ALA A 464 2.87 -15.02 -15.51
CA ALA A 464 3.03 -13.59 -15.73
C ALA A 464 4.46 -13.25 -16.22
N ASP A 465 5.48 -13.96 -15.72
CA ASP A 465 6.86 -13.79 -16.18
C ASP A 465 7.05 -14.20 -17.64
N GLN A 466 6.33 -15.21 -18.13
CA GLN A 466 6.37 -15.58 -19.56
C GLN A 466 5.89 -14.44 -20.48
N PHE A 467 4.92 -13.62 -20.05
CA PHE A 467 4.49 -12.41 -20.77
C PHE A 467 5.46 -11.23 -20.59
N ALA A 468 6.03 -11.08 -19.38
CA ALA A 468 7.03 -10.06 -19.13
C ALA A 468 8.32 -10.31 -19.94
N GLN A 469 8.75 -11.57 -20.06
CA GLN A 469 9.86 -12.00 -20.89
C GLN A 469 9.60 -11.71 -22.36
N LEU A 470 8.38 -11.98 -22.86
CA LEU A 470 7.98 -11.63 -24.23
C LEU A 470 8.18 -10.13 -24.50
N ALA A 471 7.70 -9.26 -23.60
CA ALA A 471 7.90 -7.82 -23.75
C ALA A 471 9.37 -7.41 -23.65
N ARG A 472 10.11 -7.91 -22.65
CA ARG A 472 11.52 -7.57 -22.45
C ARG A 472 12.38 -8.04 -23.63
N ALA A 473 12.17 -9.25 -24.12
CA ALA A 473 12.91 -9.83 -25.24
C ALA A 473 12.88 -8.93 -26.48
N PHE A 474 11.72 -8.34 -26.76
CA PHE A 474 11.52 -7.48 -27.94
C PHE A 474 11.70 -5.98 -27.65
N SER A 475 11.84 -5.59 -26.38
CA SER A 475 12.11 -4.21 -25.95
C SER A 475 13.55 -4.00 -25.44
N THR A 476 14.42 -5.00 -25.46
CA THR A 476 15.81 -4.82 -25.01
C THR A 476 16.63 -4.35 -26.20
N PRO A 477 17.39 -3.24 -26.10
CA PRO A 477 18.24 -2.80 -27.19
C PRO A 477 19.32 -3.85 -27.47
N LEU A 478 19.75 -3.95 -28.74
CA LEU A 478 20.88 -4.80 -29.10
C LEU A 478 22.15 -4.31 -28.39
N PRO A 479 23.05 -5.22 -27.98
CA PRO A 479 24.32 -4.83 -27.37
C PRO A 479 25.08 -3.83 -28.25
N ASN A 480 25.60 -2.75 -27.67
CA ASN A 480 26.36 -1.75 -28.42
C ASN A 480 27.86 -1.92 -28.17
N ARG A 481 28.61 -2.31 -29.20
CA ARG A 481 30.06 -2.57 -29.12
C ARG A 481 30.84 -1.35 -28.58
N ALA A 482 30.43 -0.13 -28.90
CA ALA A 482 31.08 1.09 -28.40
C ALA A 482 30.73 1.38 -26.93
N GLU A 483 29.50 1.10 -26.48
CA GLU A 483 29.12 1.26 -25.07
C GLU A 483 29.78 0.23 -24.16
N ILE A 484 29.91 -1.02 -24.64
CA ILE A 484 30.68 -2.07 -23.97
C ILE A 484 32.12 -1.60 -23.78
N ALA A 485 32.75 -1.12 -24.85
CA ALA A 485 34.10 -0.59 -24.80
C ALA A 485 34.23 0.58 -23.80
N ARG A 486 33.33 1.56 -23.82
CA ARG A 486 33.32 2.67 -22.84
C ARG A 486 33.20 2.18 -21.40
N SER A 487 32.31 1.22 -21.14
CA SER A 487 32.09 0.66 -19.81
C SER A 487 33.34 -0.04 -19.27
N GLN A 488 33.99 -0.86 -20.10
CA GLN A 488 35.24 -1.55 -19.73
C GLN A 488 36.39 -0.54 -19.56
N LEU A 489 36.50 0.46 -20.44
CA LEU A 489 37.55 1.48 -20.38
C LEU A 489 37.42 2.39 -19.15
N ARG A 490 36.20 2.76 -18.71
CA ARG A 490 35.99 3.52 -17.47
C ARG A 490 36.49 2.78 -16.23
N LYS A 491 36.43 1.44 -16.23
CA LYS A 491 36.97 0.59 -15.16
C LYS A 491 38.50 0.47 -15.23
N ALA A 492 39.05 0.38 -16.44
CA ALA A 492 40.49 0.24 -16.66
C ALA A 492 41.26 1.58 -16.54
N ALA A 493 40.61 2.71 -16.84
CA ALA A 493 41.14 4.07 -16.77
C ALA A 493 40.18 5.01 -16.00
N PRO A 494 40.03 4.85 -14.67
CA PRO A 494 39.13 5.68 -13.87
C PRO A 494 39.56 7.15 -13.89
N GLY A 495 38.58 8.05 -14.09
CA GLY A 495 38.81 9.50 -14.16
C GLY A 495 39.34 10.02 -15.51
N CYS A 496 39.44 9.18 -16.55
CA CYS A 496 39.76 9.62 -17.91
C CYS A 496 38.49 10.13 -18.62
N ASP A 497 38.46 11.42 -18.95
CA ASP A 497 37.39 12.12 -19.67
C ASP A 497 37.52 12.05 -21.20
N THR A 498 38.71 11.68 -21.69
CA THR A 498 39.07 11.66 -23.13
C THR A 498 38.94 10.28 -23.81
N LEU A 499 38.02 9.41 -23.37
CA LEU A 499 37.92 8.03 -23.89
C LEU A 499 37.57 7.97 -25.39
N ASP A 500 36.67 8.83 -25.83
CA ASP A 500 36.21 8.94 -27.23
C ASP A 500 37.07 9.91 -28.07
N GLU A 501 38.05 10.58 -27.46
CA GLU A 501 38.90 11.55 -28.17
C GLU A 501 39.88 10.81 -29.10
N LYS A 502 39.91 11.21 -30.38
CA LYS A 502 40.89 10.72 -31.35
C LYS A 502 42.25 11.36 -31.08
N ALA A 503 43.03 10.73 -30.21
CA ALA A 503 44.32 11.23 -29.73
C ALA A 503 45.44 10.17 -29.72
N LEU A 504 45.16 8.93 -30.12
CA LEU A 504 46.10 7.81 -30.09
C LEU A 504 46.57 7.44 -31.48
N SER A 505 47.85 7.09 -31.62
CA SER A 505 48.40 6.71 -32.92
C SER A 505 49.54 5.68 -32.81
N GLU A 506 49.54 4.70 -33.71
CA GLU A 506 50.45 3.54 -33.73
C GLU A 506 51.88 3.91 -34.10
N LYS A 507 52.92 3.45 -33.41
CA LYS A 507 54.35 3.78 -33.67
C LYS A 507 54.72 3.93 -35.18
N GLY A 508 54.92 5.17 -35.65
CA GLY A 508 55.25 5.48 -37.06
C GLY A 508 54.08 5.70 -38.03
N GLY A 509 52.83 5.43 -37.61
CA GLY A 509 51.62 5.63 -38.41
C GLY A 509 51.07 7.06 -38.45
N GLN A 510 50.20 7.35 -39.42
CA GLN A 510 49.54 8.65 -39.59
C GLN A 510 48.04 8.63 -39.20
N GLN A 511 47.49 7.46 -38.86
CA GLN A 511 46.10 7.32 -38.40
C GLN A 511 45.98 7.71 -36.91
N ILE A 512 44.88 8.36 -36.57
CA ILE A 512 44.54 8.73 -35.19
C ILE A 512 43.22 8.09 -34.81
N MET A 513 43.21 7.41 -33.67
CA MET A 513 42.09 6.63 -33.14
C MET A 513 41.79 7.05 -31.70
N SER A 514 40.58 6.75 -31.24
CA SER A 514 40.17 6.85 -29.84
C SER A 514 40.48 5.57 -29.06
N MET A 515 40.44 5.65 -27.72
CA MET A 515 40.59 4.46 -26.86
C MET A 515 39.45 3.47 -27.12
N VAL A 516 38.24 3.99 -27.33
CA VAL A 516 37.04 3.20 -27.62
C VAL A 516 37.22 2.41 -28.93
N GLU A 517 37.60 3.07 -30.02
CA GLU A 517 37.78 2.38 -31.31
C GLU A 517 38.88 1.31 -31.27
N LEU A 518 40.01 1.59 -30.61
CA LEU A 518 41.11 0.63 -30.47
C LEU A 518 40.78 -0.55 -29.57
N HIS A 519 39.94 -0.33 -28.55
CA HIS A 519 39.45 -1.42 -27.71
C HIS A 519 38.47 -2.31 -28.46
N GLN A 520 37.60 -1.70 -29.28
CA GLN A 520 36.69 -2.44 -30.16
C GLN A 520 37.47 -3.35 -31.12
N SER A 521 38.49 -2.84 -31.80
CA SER A 521 39.31 -3.62 -32.76
C SER A 521 40.31 -4.59 -32.11
N GLY A 522 40.45 -4.57 -30.78
CA GLY A 522 41.43 -5.37 -30.04
C GLY A 522 42.87 -4.87 -30.13
N ASP A 523 43.11 -3.72 -30.76
CA ASP A 523 44.45 -3.15 -30.93
C ASP A 523 44.93 -2.40 -29.67
N LEU A 524 44.05 -2.01 -28.75
CA LEU A 524 44.42 -1.24 -27.55
C LEU A 524 45.36 -2.02 -26.60
N VAL A 525 45.14 -3.33 -26.45
CA VAL A 525 45.92 -4.20 -25.55
C VAL A 525 47.32 -4.50 -26.07
N THR A 526 47.61 -4.20 -27.35
CA THR A 526 48.92 -4.44 -27.97
C THR A 526 50.03 -3.53 -27.43
N GLY A 527 49.66 -2.44 -26.76
CA GLY A 527 50.61 -1.43 -26.26
C GLY A 527 51.26 -0.56 -27.35
N GLN A 528 50.87 -0.72 -28.62
CA GLN A 528 51.51 -0.02 -29.76
C GLN A 528 50.94 1.37 -30.03
N TRP A 529 49.82 1.73 -29.38
CA TRP A 529 49.06 2.96 -29.62
C TRP A 529 49.15 3.90 -28.43
N ASP A 530 49.80 5.05 -28.60
CA ASP A 530 49.99 6.00 -27.51
C ASP A 530 49.70 7.45 -27.96
N ARG A 531 49.59 8.35 -26.99
CA ARG A 531 49.50 9.79 -27.21
C ARG A 531 50.87 10.31 -27.65
N ARG A 532 50.93 10.95 -28.82
CA ARG A 532 52.17 11.51 -29.37
C ARG A 532 51.91 12.73 -30.24
N THR A 533 52.98 13.34 -30.71
CA THR A 533 52.88 14.37 -31.75
C THR A 533 52.68 13.73 -33.12
N VAL A 534 51.57 14.05 -33.78
CA VAL A 534 51.23 13.52 -35.12
C VAL A 534 51.07 14.67 -36.10
N ARG A 535 51.52 14.46 -37.33
CA ARG A 535 51.31 15.39 -38.45
C ARG A 535 50.39 14.74 -39.48
N LEU A 536 49.14 15.21 -39.52
CA LEU A 536 48.11 14.66 -40.41
C LEU A 536 48.29 15.14 -41.86
N ILE A 537 47.89 14.30 -42.80
CA ILE A 537 47.77 14.64 -44.22
C ILE A 537 46.28 14.59 -44.56
N VAL A 538 45.70 15.73 -44.92
CA VAL A 538 44.28 15.84 -45.30
C VAL A 538 44.22 16.38 -46.73
N ASN A 539 43.55 15.66 -47.64
CA ASN A 539 43.45 16.01 -49.07
C ASN A 539 44.81 16.29 -49.74
N GLY A 540 45.86 15.56 -49.36
CA GLY A 540 47.22 15.74 -49.90
C GLY A 540 48.00 16.93 -49.32
N LEU A 541 47.45 17.67 -48.34
CA LEU A 541 48.12 18.80 -47.68
C LEU A 541 48.60 18.43 -46.27
N LEU A 542 49.84 18.80 -45.96
CA LEU A 542 50.47 18.62 -44.64
C LEU A 542 49.88 19.61 -43.62
N GLN A 543 49.20 19.10 -42.60
CA GLN A 543 48.68 19.92 -41.51
C GLN A 543 49.80 20.27 -40.49
N PRO A 544 49.59 21.27 -39.61
CA PRO A 544 50.44 21.51 -38.45
C PRO A 544 50.51 20.27 -37.55
N ALA A 545 51.66 20.04 -36.92
CA ALA A 545 51.82 18.94 -35.97
C ALA A 545 51.02 19.23 -34.69
N ILE A 546 50.15 18.31 -34.29
CA ILE A 546 49.35 18.41 -33.06
C ILE A 546 50.01 17.51 -32.01
N ASN A 547 50.32 18.08 -30.84
CA ASN A 547 50.89 17.32 -29.72
C ASN A 547 49.80 16.81 -28.78
N TYR A 548 49.46 15.53 -28.90
CA TYR A 548 48.48 14.88 -28.02
C TYR A 548 49.06 14.42 -26.67
N ASN A 549 50.37 14.56 -26.44
CA ASN A 549 51.04 14.24 -25.18
C ASN A 549 51.92 15.39 -24.66
N PRO A 550 51.32 16.51 -24.22
CA PRO A 550 52.07 17.63 -23.67
C PRO A 550 52.80 17.30 -22.37
N ALA A 551 52.36 16.26 -21.65
CA ALA A 551 52.93 15.85 -20.36
C ALA A 551 54.10 14.84 -20.49
N GLY A 552 54.36 14.29 -21.68
CA GLY A 552 55.43 13.32 -21.94
C GLY A 552 55.24 11.96 -21.26
N LEU A 553 54.05 11.65 -20.74
CA LEU A 553 53.75 10.40 -20.03
C LEU A 553 52.94 9.47 -20.94
N SER A 554 53.33 8.19 -21.00
CA SER A 554 52.58 7.18 -21.78
C SER A 554 51.19 6.93 -21.19
N LEU A 555 50.20 6.70 -22.05
CA LEU A 555 48.85 6.29 -21.65
C LEU A 555 48.90 5.04 -20.75
N TYR A 556 49.72 4.05 -21.12
CA TYR A 556 49.81 2.77 -20.41
C TYR A 556 50.59 2.88 -19.09
N GLN A 557 51.47 3.88 -18.95
CA GLN A 557 52.11 4.17 -17.66
C GLN A 557 51.11 4.80 -16.68
N ARG A 558 50.19 5.64 -17.18
CA ARG A 558 49.13 6.25 -16.36
C ARG A 558 48.01 5.26 -16.03
N TYR A 559 47.65 4.38 -16.95
CA TYR A 559 46.60 3.39 -16.80
C TYR A 559 47.08 1.98 -17.19
N PRO A 560 47.86 1.29 -16.34
CA PRO A 560 48.46 0.00 -16.67
C PRO A 560 47.44 -1.12 -16.91
N ARG A 561 46.21 -0.99 -16.36
CA ARG A 561 45.12 -1.95 -16.55
C ARG A 561 44.59 -2.00 -17.99
N LEU A 562 44.94 -1.04 -18.86
CA LEU A 562 44.57 -1.04 -20.27
C LEU A 562 45.21 -2.20 -21.06
N LEU A 563 46.32 -2.78 -20.58
CA LEU A 563 46.96 -3.93 -21.21
C LEU A 563 46.32 -5.27 -20.83
N THR A 564 45.45 -5.28 -19.81
CA THR A 564 44.81 -6.49 -19.27
C THR A 564 43.29 -6.41 -19.32
N ILE A 565 42.75 -5.51 -20.15
CA ILE A 565 41.31 -5.33 -20.32
C ILE A 565 40.75 -6.52 -21.11
N GLU A 566 39.56 -7.00 -20.71
CA GLU A 566 38.86 -8.11 -21.36
C GLU A 566 38.47 -7.75 -22.81
N SER A 567 38.39 -8.74 -23.70
CA SER A 567 38.04 -8.53 -25.09
C SER A 567 36.64 -7.93 -25.24
N CYS A 568 36.53 -6.87 -26.04
CA CYS A 568 35.25 -6.25 -26.36
C CYS A 568 34.32 -7.22 -27.12
N ASP A 569 34.90 -8.04 -28.01
CA ASP A 569 34.13 -8.97 -28.83
C ASP A 569 33.62 -10.17 -28.00
N GLU A 570 34.39 -10.66 -27.03
CA GLU A 570 33.95 -11.75 -26.14
C GLU A 570 32.79 -11.30 -25.22
N GLU A 571 32.86 -10.08 -24.69
CA GLU A 571 31.78 -9.52 -23.87
C GLU A 571 30.53 -9.22 -24.71
N MET A 572 30.70 -8.73 -25.95
CA MET A 572 29.61 -8.57 -26.90
C MET A 572 28.95 -9.92 -27.21
N ASP A 573 29.73 -10.97 -27.45
CA ASP A 573 29.22 -12.32 -27.70
C ASP A 573 28.45 -12.89 -26.51
N ARG A 574 28.93 -12.64 -25.29
CA ARG A 574 28.24 -13.02 -24.06
C ARG A 574 26.88 -12.31 -23.95
N GLN A 575 26.83 -11.00 -24.18
CA GLN A 575 25.57 -10.24 -24.15
C GLN A 575 24.62 -10.64 -25.29
N LEU A 576 25.14 -10.91 -26.49
CA LEU A 576 24.37 -11.38 -27.63
C LEU A 576 23.81 -12.78 -27.42
N ALA A 577 24.55 -13.68 -26.76
CA ALA A 577 24.05 -15.02 -26.43
C ALA A 577 22.83 -14.95 -25.51
N VAL A 578 22.92 -14.12 -24.45
CA VAL A 578 21.79 -13.87 -23.53
C VAL A 578 20.61 -13.23 -24.27
N HIS A 579 20.87 -12.24 -25.12
CA HIS A 579 19.82 -11.57 -25.90
C HIS A 579 19.14 -12.54 -26.87
N PHE A 580 19.90 -13.40 -27.56
CA PHE A 580 19.37 -14.41 -28.47
C PHE A 580 18.47 -15.43 -27.76
N GLU A 581 18.88 -15.90 -26.58
CA GLU A 581 18.05 -16.79 -25.76
C GLU A 581 16.75 -16.09 -25.33
N ALA A 582 16.83 -14.82 -24.93
CA ALA A 582 15.65 -14.03 -24.59
C ALA A 582 14.70 -13.85 -25.78
N VAL A 583 15.21 -13.50 -26.97
CA VAL A 583 14.43 -13.32 -28.21
C VAL A 583 13.76 -14.63 -28.64
N ASN A 584 14.48 -15.77 -28.59
CA ASN A 584 13.89 -17.06 -28.92
C ASN A 584 12.85 -17.51 -27.89
N GLY A 585 13.10 -17.25 -26.60
CA GLY A 585 12.11 -17.48 -25.55
C GLY A 585 10.84 -16.63 -25.76
N GLY A 586 11.02 -15.36 -26.13
CA GLY A 586 9.93 -14.46 -26.53
C GLY A 586 9.16 -14.97 -27.74
N MET A 587 9.87 -15.39 -28.80
CA MET A 587 9.25 -15.99 -29.99
C MET A 587 8.44 -17.25 -29.64
N MET A 588 8.97 -18.13 -28.79
CA MET A 588 8.26 -19.32 -28.34
C MET A 588 6.96 -18.93 -27.61
N SER A 589 7.02 -17.96 -26.69
CA SER A 589 5.84 -17.43 -26.00
C SER A 589 4.82 -16.80 -26.97
N ALA A 590 5.28 -16.09 -28.01
CA ALA A 590 4.40 -15.52 -29.04
C ALA A 590 3.68 -16.61 -29.85
N ILE A 591 4.36 -17.70 -30.19
CA ILE A 591 3.75 -18.84 -30.89
C ILE A 591 2.75 -19.55 -29.97
N LYS A 592 3.13 -19.83 -28.72
CA LYS A 592 2.21 -20.41 -27.72
C LYS A 592 0.94 -19.57 -27.59
N LEU A 593 1.10 -18.24 -27.53
CA LEU A 593 0.00 -17.28 -27.46
C LEU A 593 -0.90 -17.37 -28.70
N ALA A 594 -0.32 -17.41 -29.90
CA ALA A 594 -1.07 -17.47 -31.15
C ALA A 594 -1.86 -18.79 -31.31
N LEU A 595 -1.27 -19.91 -30.86
CA LEU A 595 -1.90 -21.23 -30.87
C LEU A 595 -3.02 -21.33 -29.83
N ALA A 596 -2.81 -20.80 -28.62
CA ALA A 596 -3.81 -20.84 -27.55
C ALA A 596 -5.10 -20.06 -27.88
N HIS A 597 -5.04 -19.11 -28.82
CA HIS A 597 -6.20 -18.37 -29.32
C HIS A 597 -6.92 -19.04 -30.50
N MET A 598 -6.42 -20.16 -31.02
CA MET A 598 -7.11 -20.90 -32.07
C MET A 598 -8.45 -21.46 -31.58
N PRO A 599 -9.45 -21.62 -32.47
CA PRO A 599 -10.68 -22.34 -32.14
C PRO A 599 -10.37 -23.73 -31.56
N GLU A 600 -11.03 -24.11 -30.46
CA GLU A 600 -10.71 -25.32 -29.71
C GLU A 600 -10.75 -26.60 -30.56
N ALA A 601 -11.75 -26.71 -31.44
CA ALA A 601 -11.89 -27.85 -32.34
C ALA A 601 -10.69 -28.00 -33.28
N ASP A 602 -10.23 -26.90 -33.86
CA ASP A 602 -9.11 -26.90 -34.81
C ASP A 602 -7.78 -27.11 -34.07
N LEU A 603 -7.61 -26.51 -32.89
CA LEU A 603 -6.41 -26.69 -32.05
C LEU A 603 -6.25 -28.15 -31.61
N GLN A 604 -7.34 -28.81 -31.19
CA GLN A 604 -7.34 -30.22 -30.82
C GLN A 604 -6.84 -31.11 -31.96
N VAL A 605 -7.15 -30.79 -33.22
CA VAL A 605 -6.63 -31.52 -34.38
C VAL A 605 -5.13 -31.30 -34.53
N PHE A 606 -4.65 -30.05 -34.51
CA PHE A 606 -3.21 -29.75 -34.62
C PHE A 606 -2.38 -30.37 -33.48
N MET A 607 -2.95 -30.53 -32.29
CA MET A 607 -2.25 -31.19 -31.17
C MET A 607 -2.02 -32.69 -31.43
N ASN A 608 -2.88 -33.34 -32.21
CA ASN A 608 -2.91 -34.80 -32.35
C ASN A 608 -2.50 -35.32 -33.73
N ALA A 609 -2.50 -34.46 -34.76
CA ALA A 609 -2.18 -34.84 -36.13
C ALA A 609 -0.72 -34.58 -36.49
N ASP A 610 -0.29 -35.14 -37.63
CA ASP A 610 0.95 -34.70 -38.29
C ASP A 610 0.75 -33.26 -38.79
N ILE A 611 1.69 -32.37 -38.46
CA ILE A 611 1.65 -30.96 -38.86
C ILE A 611 2.71 -30.73 -39.94
N HIS A 612 2.27 -30.30 -41.11
CA HIS A 612 3.12 -29.91 -42.22
C HIS A 612 3.30 -28.39 -42.23
N PHE A 613 4.54 -27.93 -42.31
CA PHE A 613 4.88 -26.52 -42.35
C PHE A 613 5.31 -26.10 -43.75
N PHE A 614 4.84 -24.94 -44.19
CA PHE A 614 5.27 -24.30 -45.43
C PHE A 614 5.77 -22.89 -45.16
N THR A 615 6.71 -22.43 -45.98
CA THR A 615 7.20 -21.06 -45.93
C THR A 615 7.02 -20.34 -47.23
N VAL A 616 6.80 -19.03 -47.11
CA VAL A 616 6.44 -18.14 -48.21
C VAL A 616 7.64 -17.24 -48.51
N ARG A 617 7.97 -17.08 -49.78
CA ARG A 617 9.10 -16.25 -50.23
C ARG A 617 8.81 -15.52 -51.54
N GLU A 618 9.55 -14.44 -51.77
CA GLU A 618 9.66 -13.81 -53.09
C GLU A 618 10.62 -14.60 -53.99
N SER A 619 10.70 -14.20 -55.27
CA SER A 619 11.71 -14.78 -56.18
C SER A 619 13.11 -14.46 -55.66
N ALA A 620 14.00 -15.45 -55.68
CA ALA A 620 15.36 -15.35 -55.16
C ALA A 620 16.43 -15.47 -56.25
N SER A 621 16.03 -15.23 -57.51
CA SER A 621 16.92 -15.35 -58.66
C SER A 621 17.87 -14.16 -58.74
N TYR A 622 19.14 -14.45 -59.02
CA TYR A 622 20.15 -13.44 -59.29
C TYR A 622 20.86 -13.73 -60.61
N LEU A 623 21.29 -12.68 -61.30
CA LEU A 623 21.96 -12.78 -62.59
C LEU A 623 23.46 -13.04 -62.41
N THR A 624 23.90 -14.21 -62.86
CA THR A 624 25.33 -14.54 -62.99
C THR A 624 25.77 -14.28 -64.43
N THR A 625 26.83 -13.49 -64.64
CA THR A 625 27.37 -13.28 -65.98
C THR A 625 28.45 -14.33 -66.28
N ARG A 626 28.24 -15.12 -67.34
CA ARG A 626 29.26 -16.04 -67.86
C ARG A 626 29.76 -15.51 -69.20
N ARG A 627 31.08 -15.47 -69.38
CA ARG A 627 31.67 -15.22 -70.70
C ARG A 627 31.35 -16.41 -71.60
N ALA A 628 30.47 -16.22 -72.57
CA ALA A 628 30.40 -17.11 -73.72
C ALA A 628 31.56 -16.67 -74.64
N GLY A 629 32.46 -17.58 -75.02
CA GLY A 629 33.71 -17.25 -75.73
C GLY A 629 33.55 -16.13 -76.78
N GLY A 630 34.06 -14.94 -76.45
CA GLY A 630 33.83 -13.69 -77.20
C GLY A 630 33.48 -12.50 -76.28
N PRO A 631 33.28 -11.28 -76.81
CA PRO A 631 33.02 -10.06 -76.02
C PRO A 631 31.58 -9.96 -75.46
N LEU A 632 30.76 -11.00 -75.61
CA LEU A 632 29.37 -11.04 -75.17
C LEU A 632 29.23 -11.78 -73.82
N ASN A 633 28.74 -11.07 -72.80
CA ASN A 633 28.36 -11.67 -71.53
C ASN A 633 26.93 -12.23 -71.63
N VAL A 634 26.73 -13.50 -71.28
CA VAL A 634 25.40 -14.10 -71.15
C VAL A 634 25.03 -14.11 -69.68
N GLY A 635 23.92 -13.46 -69.33
CA GLY A 635 23.33 -13.54 -67.99
C GLY A 635 22.57 -14.84 -67.82
N LEU A 636 22.92 -15.62 -66.79
CA LEU A 636 22.18 -16.80 -66.34
C LEU A 636 21.55 -16.48 -64.98
N GLU A 637 20.22 -16.48 -64.92
CA GLU A 637 19.49 -16.42 -63.67
C GLU A 637 19.68 -17.73 -62.89
N GLN A 638 20.15 -17.62 -61.64
CA GLN A 638 20.34 -18.77 -60.76
C GLN A 638 19.71 -18.48 -59.38
N GLU A 639 19.24 -19.53 -58.70
CA GLU A 639 18.91 -19.50 -57.28
C GLU A 639 19.89 -20.41 -56.52
N THR A 640 20.23 -20.09 -55.28
CA THR A 640 20.97 -20.98 -54.37
C THR A 640 20.13 -21.27 -53.12
N GLN A 641 20.49 -22.28 -52.33
CA GLN A 641 19.81 -22.48 -51.04
C GLN A 641 19.95 -21.24 -50.15
N HIS A 642 21.12 -20.61 -50.19
CA HIS A 642 21.39 -19.35 -49.52
C HIS A 642 20.46 -18.20 -49.96
N SER A 643 20.33 -17.95 -51.28
CA SER A 643 19.46 -16.88 -51.78
C SER A 643 17.98 -17.15 -51.47
N ARG A 644 17.55 -18.42 -51.51
CA ARG A 644 16.20 -18.82 -51.11
C ARG A 644 15.91 -18.58 -49.64
N ASP A 645 16.84 -18.93 -48.76
CA ASP A 645 16.71 -18.68 -47.31
C ASP A 645 16.61 -17.18 -47.02
N ALA A 646 17.43 -16.36 -47.71
CA ALA A 646 17.39 -14.90 -47.59
C ALA A 646 16.05 -14.28 -48.04
N ALA A 647 15.48 -14.75 -49.15
CA ALA A 647 14.18 -14.27 -49.65
C ALA A 647 12.95 -14.83 -48.90
N THR A 648 13.15 -15.79 -48.00
CA THR A 648 12.05 -16.41 -47.25
C THR A 648 11.55 -15.48 -46.16
N GLY A 649 10.23 -15.28 -46.11
CA GLY A 649 9.58 -14.48 -45.08
C GLY A 649 9.91 -14.99 -43.67
N ARG A 650 10.33 -14.08 -42.80
CA ARG A 650 10.79 -14.36 -41.43
C ARG A 650 9.69 -14.24 -40.38
N PHE A 651 8.53 -13.66 -40.74
CA PHE A 651 7.49 -13.27 -39.79
C PHE A 651 6.25 -14.19 -39.80
N GLY A 652 6.21 -15.19 -40.67
CA GLY A 652 5.08 -16.11 -40.73
C GLY A 652 5.42 -17.47 -41.33
N VAL A 653 4.61 -18.45 -40.95
CA VAL A 653 4.67 -19.84 -41.43
C VAL A 653 3.24 -20.34 -41.68
N VAL A 654 3.07 -21.22 -42.64
CA VAL A 654 1.79 -21.88 -42.89
C VAL A 654 1.82 -23.25 -42.24
N MET A 655 0.82 -23.53 -41.40
CA MET A 655 0.55 -24.81 -40.78
C MET A 655 -0.57 -25.52 -41.54
N TYR A 656 -0.33 -26.76 -41.95
CA TYR A 656 -1.29 -27.56 -42.69
C TYR A 656 -1.35 -28.97 -42.09
N THR A 657 -2.55 -29.49 -41.94
CA THR A 657 -2.77 -30.89 -41.59
C THR A 657 -3.91 -31.46 -42.43
N SER A 658 -3.81 -32.74 -42.74
CA SER A 658 -4.80 -33.47 -43.55
C SER A 658 -5.13 -34.78 -42.84
N ASP A 659 -6.38 -34.93 -42.42
CA ASP A 659 -6.95 -36.18 -41.89
C ASP A 659 -8.15 -36.63 -42.75
N GLU A 660 -8.66 -37.84 -42.55
CA GLU A 660 -9.73 -38.44 -43.37
C GLU A 660 -11.01 -37.58 -43.44
N ASP A 661 -11.29 -36.78 -42.41
CA ASP A 661 -12.50 -35.97 -42.27
C ASP A 661 -12.30 -34.45 -42.48
N ALA A 662 -11.08 -33.91 -42.41
CA ALA A 662 -10.83 -32.45 -42.56
C ALA A 662 -9.39 -32.08 -42.96
N ASP A 663 -9.26 -31.12 -43.89
CA ASP A 663 -8.02 -30.36 -44.13
C ASP A 663 -8.08 -29.05 -43.36
N LEU A 664 -7.11 -28.81 -42.48
CA LEU A 664 -6.98 -27.53 -41.78
C LEU A 664 -5.70 -26.82 -42.21
N CYS A 665 -5.86 -25.57 -42.65
CA CYS A 665 -4.77 -24.70 -43.07
C CYS A 665 -4.82 -23.39 -42.29
N TYR A 666 -3.73 -23.09 -41.60
CA TYR A 666 -3.58 -21.89 -40.77
C TYR A 666 -2.31 -21.13 -41.14
N GLU A 667 -2.43 -19.82 -41.22
CA GLU A 667 -1.30 -18.90 -41.29
C GLU A 667 -0.96 -18.47 -39.87
N LEU A 668 0.27 -18.73 -39.43
CA LEU A 668 0.80 -18.36 -38.12
C LEU A 668 1.81 -17.22 -38.28
N PHE A 669 1.54 -16.06 -37.69
CA PHE A 669 2.38 -14.87 -37.76
C PHE A 669 3.10 -14.65 -36.43
N THR A 670 4.38 -15.03 -36.40
CA THR A 670 5.17 -15.13 -35.17
C THR A 670 5.45 -13.78 -34.52
N SER A 671 5.66 -12.71 -35.30
CA SER A 671 5.91 -11.36 -34.78
C SER A 671 4.67 -10.68 -34.23
N ARG A 672 3.47 -11.14 -34.59
CA ARG A 672 2.20 -10.55 -34.14
C ARG A 672 1.45 -11.41 -33.12
N ALA A 673 1.95 -12.63 -32.88
CA ALA A 673 1.27 -13.66 -32.09
C ALA A 673 -0.17 -13.94 -32.58
N GLU A 674 -0.36 -13.96 -33.90
CA GLU A 674 -1.66 -14.14 -34.54
C GLU A 674 -1.71 -15.45 -35.34
N THR A 675 -2.86 -16.13 -35.29
CA THR A 675 -3.20 -17.24 -36.20
C THR A 675 -4.43 -16.88 -37.03
N ARG A 676 -4.46 -17.36 -38.28
CA ARG A 676 -5.60 -17.16 -39.18
C ARG A 676 -5.88 -18.43 -39.97
N ARG A 677 -7.14 -18.88 -39.97
CA ARG A 677 -7.59 -19.95 -40.86
C ARG A 677 -7.63 -19.47 -42.31
N ASN A 678 -7.07 -20.26 -43.23
CA ASN A 678 -7.07 -19.98 -44.67
C ASN A 678 -7.32 -21.25 -45.49
N ASP A 679 -8.61 -21.58 -45.62
CA ASP A 679 -9.05 -22.77 -46.37
C ASP A 679 -8.70 -22.69 -47.87
N ALA A 680 -8.68 -21.47 -48.45
CA ALA A 680 -8.29 -21.26 -49.85
C ALA A 680 -6.82 -21.64 -50.10
N LEU A 681 -5.95 -21.32 -49.15
CA LEU A 681 -4.54 -21.73 -49.17
C LEU A 681 -4.39 -23.24 -48.97
N GLY A 682 -5.20 -23.85 -48.10
CA GLY A 682 -5.25 -25.31 -47.95
C GLY A 682 -5.62 -26.02 -49.26
N ALA A 683 -6.66 -25.54 -49.94
CA ALA A 683 -7.07 -26.06 -51.25
C ALA A 683 -5.97 -25.88 -52.32
N PHE A 684 -5.25 -24.76 -52.29
CA PHE A 684 -4.10 -24.52 -53.16
C PHE A 684 -2.97 -25.54 -52.91
N ILE A 685 -2.60 -25.77 -51.65
CA ILE A 685 -1.55 -26.73 -51.24
C ILE A 685 -1.86 -28.13 -51.76
N ARG A 686 -3.12 -28.57 -51.60
CA ARG A 686 -3.62 -29.87 -52.07
C ARG A 686 -3.58 -29.96 -53.60
N ARG A 687 -4.17 -28.98 -54.30
CA ARG A 687 -4.27 -28.96 -55.77
C ARG A 687 -2.90 -28.99 -56.44
N GLU A 688 -1.96 -28.18 -55.95
CA GLU A 688 -0.61 -28.08 -56.50
C GLU A 688 0.34 -29.16 -55.96
N LYS A 689 -0.18 -30.14 -55.18
CA LYS A 689 0.57 -31.25 -54.58
C LYS A 689 1.83 -30.79 -53.83
N LYS A 690 1.76 -29.66 -53.11
CA LYS A 690 2.94 -29.06 -52.47
C LYS A 690 3.59 -29.97 -51.42
N LEU A 691 2.85 -30.89 -50.81
CA LEU A 691 3.40 -31.90 -49.88
C LEU A 691 4.38 -32.89 -50.53
N GLN A 692 4.32 -33.08 -51.85
CA GLN A 692 5.25 -33.96 -52.58
C GLN A 692 6.59 -33.26 -52.89
N GLN A 693 6.70 -31.96 -52.61
CA GLN A 693 7.97 -31.24 -52.72
C GLN A 693 8.96 -31.79 -51.70
N ARG A 694 10.25 -31.69 -52.02
CA ARG A 694 11.30 -32.04 -51.06
C ARG A 694 11.28 -31.06 -49.89
N SER A 695 11.29 -31.58 -48.66
CA SER A 695 11.37 -30.78 -47.43
C SER A 695 12.66 -29.95 -47.40
N ARG A 696 12.53 -28.65 -47.11
CA ARG A 696 13.69 -27.77 -46.90
C ARG A 696 14.50 -28.11 -45.64
N MET A 697 13.92 -28.80 -44.66
CA MET A 697 14.68 -29.36 -43.53
C MET A 697 15.64 -30.50 -43.94
N SER A 698 15.45 -31.09 -45.12
CA SER A 698 16.31 -32.15 -45.67
C SER A 698 17.45 -31.64 -46.57
N ALA A 699 17.78 -30.34 -46.49
CA ALA A 699 18.66 -29.66 -47.45
C ALA A 699 20.16 -30.04 -47.33
N SER A 700 20.84 -29.97 -48.48
CA SER A 700 22.18 -30.55 -48.73
C SER A 700 23.32 -29.83 -48.02
N ALA A 701 24.44 -30.53 -47.80
CA ALA A 701 25.64 -30.01 -47.15
C ALA A 701 26.29 -28.77 -47.82
N ASN A 702 25.86 -28.37 -49.03
CA ASN A 702 26.39 -27.20 -49.73
C ASN A 702 25.29 -26.15 -49.97
N MET A 703 25.44 -24.97 -49.36
CA MET A 703 24.46 -23.87 -49.40
C MET A 703 24.56 -22.99 -50.66
N THR A 704 25.64 -23.13 -51.42
CA THR A 704 26.02 -22.21 -52.52
C THR A 704 25.87 -22.81 -53.91
N THR A 705 25.50 -24.09 -54.01
CA THR A 705 25.29 -24.74 -55.30
C THR A 705 24.04 -24.17 -56.01
N PRO A 706 24.15 -23.83 -57.31
CA PRO A 706 23.00 -23.39 -58.08
C PRO A 706 21.89 -24.46 -58.13
N LEU A 707 20.66 -24.03 -57.88
CA LEU A 707 19.42 -24.80 -57.91
C LEU A 707 18.54 -24.34 -59.08
N SER A 708 17.60 -25.19 -59.50
CA SER A 708 16.63 -24.84 -60.55
C SER A 708 15.70 -23.70 -60.09
N ASN A 709 15.57 -22.63 -60.89
CA ASN A 709 14.73 -21.48 -60.56
C ASN A 709 13.26 -21.88 -60.34
N THR A 710 12.65 -21.32 -59.30
CA THR A 710 11.23 -21.55 -58.99
C THR A 710 10.41 -20.34 -59.44
N LEU A 711 9.38 -20.57 -60.25
CA LEU A 711 8.49 -19.51 -60.72
C LEU A 711 7.49 -19.11 -59.63
N THR A 712 7.26 -17.80 -59.49
CA THR A 712 6.21 -17.26 -58.62
C THR A 712 4.83 -17.64 -59.13
N GLN A 713 3.92 -17.96 -58.22
CA GLN A 713 2.53 -18.33 -58.50
C GLN A 713 1.58 -17.36 -57.79
N SER A 714 0.35 -17.21 -58.28
CA SER A 714 -0.68 -16.46 -57.56
C SER A 714 -1.20 -17.31 -56.39
N VAL A 715 -0.76 -16.98 -55.17
CA VAL A 715 -1.10 -17.72 -53.95
C VAL A 715 -2.15 -16.92 -53.15
N PRO A 716 -3.20 -17.55 -52.58
CA PRO A 716 -4.27 -16.86 -51.85
C PRO A 716 -3.82 -16.45 -50.43
N LEU A 717 -2.83 -15.57 -50.36
CA LEU A 717 -2.28 -14.98 -49.14
C LEU A 717 -1.75 -13.57 -49.42
N ASN A 718 -1.42 -12.82 -48.37
CA ASN A 718 -0.71 -11.54 -48.48
C ASN A 718 0.78 -11.73 -48.12
N ILE A 719 1.66 -11.71 -49.13
CA ILE A 719 3.09 -11.98 -48.95
C ILE A 719 3.77 -10.97 -48.01
N ARG A 720 3.30 -9.72 -47.95
CA ARG A 720 3.87 -8.67 -47.09
C ARG A 720 3.74 -8.99 -45.61
N ARG A 721 2.77 -9.82 -45.21
CA ARG A 721 2.65 -10.29 -43.82
C ARG A 721 3.79 -11.23 -43.43
N TYR A 722 4.32 -11.99 -44.38
CA TYR A 722 5.43 -12.92 -44.18
C TYR A 722 6.80 -12.23 -44.27
N THR A 723 6.95 -11.25 -45.18
CA THR A 723 8.25 -10.61 -45.47
C THR A 723 8.48 -9.29 -44.72
N HIS A 724 7.42 -8.52 -44.40
CA HIS A 724 7.53 -7.18 -43.81
C HIS A 724 6.74 -7.02 -42.49
N ALA A 725 6.24 -8.11 -41.90
CA ALA A 725 5.39 -8.09 -40.70
C ALA A 725 4.14 -7.19 -40.81
N ALA A 726 3.65 -6.95 -42.04
CA ALA A 726 2.53 -6.05 -42.29
C ALA A 726 1.24 -6.50 -41.58
N ALA A 727 0.42 -5.53 -41.16
CA ALA A 727 -0.92 -5.79 -40.66
C ALA A 727 -1.84 -6.35 -41.77
N GLU A 728 -3.03 -6.83 -41.38
CA GLU A 728 -4.00 -7.33 -42.34
C GLU A 728 -4.51 -6.19 -43.24
N ASP A 729 -4.44 -6.43 -44.55
CA ASP A 729 -5.02 -5.58 -45.58
C ASP A 729 -6.06 -6.40 -46.35
N ALA A 730 -7.33 -6.13 -46.06
CA ALA A 730 -8.46 -6.85 -46.65
C ALA A 730 -8.58 -6.64 -48.17
N SER A 731 -7.89 -5.64 -48.74
CA SER A 731 -7.88 -5.42 -50.20
C SER A 731 -7.01 -6.44 -50.95
N ILE A 732 -6.10 -7.13 -50.25
CA ILE A 732 -5.17 -8.09 -50.85
C ILE A 732 -5.65 -9.52 -50.55
N SER A 733 -6.26 -10.16 -51.55
CA SER A 733 -6.74 -11.55 -51.46
C SER A 733 -5.75 -12.59 -51.97
N SER A 734 -4.77 -12.18 -52.79
CA SER A 734 -3.71 -13.04 -53.31
C SER A 734 -2.45 -12.25 -53.64
N SER A 735 -1.30 -12.92 -53.63
CA SER A 735 0.01 -12.34 -53.94
C SER A 735 0.79 -13.27 -54.86
N MET A 736 1.62 -12.69 -55.74
CA MET A 736 2.63 -13.46 -56.46
C MET A 736 3.73 -13.88 -55.48
N ALA A 737 3.79 -15.18 -55.19
CA ALA A 737 4.63 -15.74 -54.15
C ALA A 737 5.10 -17.16 -54.50
N ILE A 738 6.10 -17.64 -53.78
CA ILE A 738 6.52 -19.04 -53.80
C ILE A 738 6.25 -19.62 -52.42
N ILE A 739 5.50 -20.72 -52.38
CA ILE A 739 5.27 -21.52 -51.17
C ILE A 739 6.10 -22.82 -51.27
N ASP A 740 7.04 -22.96 -50.34
CA ASP A 740 7.94 -24.11 -50.27
C ASP A 740 7.58 -25.00 -49.07
N TYR A 741 7.59 -26.32 -49.29
CA TYR A 741 7.46 -27.28 -48.19
C TYR A 741 8.67 -27.23 -47.25
N PHE A 742 8.44 -26.84 -46.00
CA PHE A 742 9.52 -26.71 -45.02
C PHE A 742 9.84 -28.06 -44.39
N GLY A 743 8.86 -28.71 -43.76
CA GLY A 743 9.03 -29.98 -43.06
C GLY A 743 7.76 -30.36 -42.29
N ALA A 744 7.84 -31.45 -41.51
CA ALA A 744 6.72 -31.92 -40.71
C ALA A 744 7.12 -32.18 -39.26
N LEU A 745 6.19 -31.90 -38.35
CA LEU A 745 6.21 -32.34 -36.96
C LEU A 745 5.25 -33.52 -36.83
N ARG A 746 5.75 -34.66 -36.34
CA ARG A 746 4.93 -35.87 -36.19
C ARG A 746 3.91 -35.74 -35.07
N ALA A 747 2.78 -36.42 -35.21
CA ALA A 747 1.79 -36.61 -34.16
C ALA A 747 2.43 -37.15 -32.87
N PRO A 748 1.92 -36.77 -31.69
CA PRO A 748 2.41 -37.31 -30.43
C PRO A 748 2.03 -38.80 -30.32
N ALA A 749 2.83 -39.58 -29.59
CA ALA A 749 2.58 -41.02 -29.40
C ALA A 749 1.30 -41.32 -28.59
N GLN A 750 0.86 -40.37 -27.79
CA GLN A 750 -0.39 -40.43 -27.01
C GLN A 750 -1.27 -39.26 -27.42
N SER A 751 -2.55 -39.53 -27.68
CA SER A 751 -3.51 -38.48 -27.99
C SER A 751 -3.73 -37.58 -26.78
N ALA A 752 -3.58 -36.29 -26.99
CA ALA A 752 -3.79 -35.27 -25.99
C ALA A 752 -5.25 -34.81 -25.99
N ARG A 753 -5.80 -34.57 -24.80
CA ARG A 753 -7.12 -33.95 -24.64
C ARG A 753 -6.93 -32.50 -24.21
N LEU A 754 -7.39 -31.57 -25.05
CA LEU A 754 -7.36 -30.15 -24.78
C LEU A 754 -8.12 -29.86 -23.48
N GLN A 755 -7.44 -29.16 -22.58
CA GLN A 755 -8.04 -28.61 -21.37
C GLN A 755 -8.64 -27.24 -21.68
N THR A 756 -9.76 -26.94 -21.02
CA THR A 756 -10.46 -25.66 -21.16
C THR A 756 -9.71 -24.55 -20.41
N GLY A 757 -9.74 -23.32 -20.93
CA GLY A 757 -9.10 -22.16 -20.31
C GLY A 757 -7.76 -21.79 -20.93
N PHE A 758 -7.56 -20.49 -21.14
CA PHE A 758 -6.37 -19.95 -21.79
C PHE A 758 -5.04 -20.36 -21.13
N TYR A 759 -4.94 -20.33 -19.80
CA TYR A 759 -3.72 -20.74 -19.08
C TYR A 759 -3.34 -22.20 -19.37
N GLN A 760 -4.34 -23.09 -19.36
CA GLN A 760 -4.14 -24.52 -19.61
C GLN A 760 -3.72 -24.76 -21.06
N LYS A 761 -4.38 -24.10 -22.03
CA LYS A 761 -3.98 -24.12 -23.44
C LYS A 761 -2.54 -23.65 -23.61
N PHE A 762 -2.23 -22.46 -23.08
CA PHE A 762 -0.90 -21.86 -23.20
C PHE A 762 0.20 -22.76 -22.66
N ASN A 763 -0.03 -23.47 -21.57
CA ASN A 763 0.97 -24.36 -20.95
C ASN A 763 0.84 -25.84 -21.37
N ASP A 764 0.00 -26.16 -22.35
CA ASP A 764 -0.15 -27.53 -22.82
C ASP A 764 1.17 -28.05 -23.42
N PRO A 765 1.65 -29.25 -23.02
CA PRO A 765 2.89 -29.82 -23.54
C PRO A 765 2.96 -29.91 -25.07
N ASN A 766 1.83 -30.09 -25.76
CA ASN A 766 1.79 -30.18 -27.23
C ASN A 766 1.87 -28.81 -27.89
N ILE A 767 1.29 -27.76 -27.28
CA ILE A 767 1.50 -26.39 -27.74
C ILE A 767 2.97 -26.00 -27.56
N VAL A 768 3.56 -26.33 -26.40
CA VAL A 768 5.00 -26.11 -26.14
C VAL A 768 5.86 -26.86 -27.17
N ARG A 769 5.49 -28.10 -27.53
CA ARG A 769 6.18 -28.89 -28.57
C ARG A 769 6.14 -28.22 -29.96
N ILE A 770 4.97 -27.73 -30.38
CA ILE A 770 4.82 -27.03 -31.67
C ILE A 770 5.63 -25.73 -31.67
N ALA A 771 5.52 -24.94 -30.60
CA ALA A 771 6.24 -23.69 -30.44
C ALA A 771 7.77 -23.90 -30.40
N GLY A 772 8.24 -24.90 -29.66
CA GLY A 772 9.65 -25.28 -29.60
C GLY A 772 10.20 -25.69 -30.96
N PHE A 773 9.47 -26.53 -31.71
CA PHE A 773 9.86 -26.93 -33.06
C PHE A 773 10.06 -25.72 -33.98
N LEU A 774 9.15 -24.75 -33.95
CA LEU A 774 9.25 -23.55 -34.78
C LEU A 774 10.34 -22.58 -34.30
N ALA A 775 10.49 -22.37 -32.99
CA ALA A 775 11.54 -21.50 -32.44
C ALA A 775 12.95 -22.04 -32.74
N GLU A 776 13.14 -23.37 -32.68
CA GLU A 776 14.42 -24.02 -32.98
C GLU A 776 14.75 -24.02 -34.48
N ASN A 777 13.77 -24.31 -35.33
CA ASN A 777 14.01 -24.52 -36.76
C ASN A 777 13.78 -23.27 -37.62
N ARG A 778 13.06 -22.26 -37.10
CA ARG A 778 12.71 -21.01 -37.77
C ARG A 778 12.85 -19.78 -36.84
N PRO A 779 14.02 -19.52 -36.22
CA PRO A 779 14.22 -18.31 -35.44
C PRO A 779 14.15 -17.06 -36.33
N PHE A 780 13.77 -15.90 -35.76
CA PHE A 780 13.73 -14.62 -36.49
C PHE A 780 15.09 -14.26 -37.13
N LEU A 781 16.16 -14.45 -36.37
CA LEU A 781 17.56 -14.26 -36.77
C LEU A 781 18.37 -15.44 -36.25
N LYS A 782 19.37 -15.89 -36.99
CA LYS A 782 20.36 -16.87 -36.51
C LYS A 782 21.41 -16.17 -35.64
N LYS A 783 22.08 -16.90 -34.73
CA LYS A 783 23.16 -16.34 -33.89
C LYS A 783 24.23 -15.63 -34.72
N THR A 784 24.62 -16.21 -35.86
CA THR A 784 25.60 -15.64 -36.78
C THR A 784 25.09 -14.36 -37.44
N GLU A 785 23.83 -14.32 -37.88
CA GLU A 785 23.23 -13.13 -38.48
C GLU A 785 23.11 -11.98 -37.47
N LEU A 786 22.74 -12.30 -36.22
CA LEU A 786 22.62 -11.32 -35.14
C LEU A 786 23.98 -10.70 -34.76
N ARG A 787 25.04 -11.52 -34.70
CA ARG A 787 26.40 -11.04 -34.42
C ARG A 787 26.86 -10.04 -35.47
N GLU A 788 26.67 -10.36 -36.74
CA GLU A 788 27.11 -9.50 -37.84
C GLU A 788 26.29 -8.21 -37.94
N LEU A 789 25.01 -8.24 -37.58
CA LEU A 789 24.15 -7.04 -37.54
C LEU A 789 24.63 -6.00 -36.53
N VAL A 790 25.19 -6.45 -35.40
CA VAL A 790 25.63 -5.59 -34.30
C VAL A 790 27.10 -5.16 -34.45
N ARG A 791 27.88 -5.90 -35.23
CA ARG A 791 29.31 -5.64 -35.46
C ARG A 791 29.52 -4.57 -36.53
N VAL A 792 29.20 -3.32 -36.20
CA VAL A 792 29.56 -2.16 -37.02
C VAL A 792 31.11 -2.05 -37.07
N PRO A 793 31.73 -2.06 -38.27
CA PRO A 793 33.18 -2.01 -38.37
C PRO A 793 33.70 -0.60 -38.01
N THR A 794 34.80 -0.56 -37.25
CA THR A 794 35.52 0.68 -36.94
C THR A 794 36.23 1.24 -38.17
N PRO A 795 36.59 2.54 -38.21
CA PRO A 795 37.39 3.11 -39.30
C PRO A 795 38.70 2.36 -39.56
N LEU A 796 39.32 1.79 -38.51
CA LEU A 796 40.53 0.99 -38.62
C LEU A 796 40.26 -0.35 -39.31
N GLU A 797 39.19 -1.06 -38.93
CA GLU A 797 38.75 -2.31 -39.57
C GLU A 797 38.31 -2.08 -41.05
N LEU A 798 37.65 -0.95 -41.35
CA LEU A 798 37.30 -0.55 -42.72
C LEU A 798 38.54 -0.36 -43.61
N SER A 799 39.63 0.16 -43.04
CA SER A 799 40.89 0.36 -43.78
C SER A 799 41.70 -0.92 -44.04
N ARG A 800 41.34 -2.06 -43.42
CA ARG A 800 42.06 -3.34 -43.46
C ARG A 800 41.48 -4.39 -44.44
N GLU A 801 40.72 -3.99 -45.47
CA GLU A 801 40.00 -4.89 -46.42
C GLU A 801 38.94 -5.83 -45.77
N GLU A 802 38.71 -5.76 -44.45
CA GLU A 802 37.70 -6.55 -43.74
C GLU A 802 36.29 -5.92 -43.79
N GLY A 803 36.18 -4.60 -43.93
CA GLY A 803 34.90 -3.87 -43.83
C GLY A 803 34.00 -3.87 -45.07
N GLU A 804 34.57 -3.82 -46.29
CA GLU A 804 33.80 -3.78 -47.56
C GLU A 804 33.01 -5.07 -47.83
N ARG A 805 33.56 -6.21 -47.39
CA ARG A 805 32.96 -7.55 -47.56
C ARG A 805 31.72 -7.77 -46.67
N LEU A 806 31.69 -7.13 -45.50
CA LEU A 806 30.59 -7.21 -44.55
C LEU A 806 29.46 -6.22 -44.87
N LEU A 807 29.78 -5.03 -45.38
CA LEU A 807 28.78 -3.99 -45.66
C LEU A 807 27.80 -4.35 -46.78
N THR A 808 28.29 -4.95 -47.88
CA THR A 808 27.48 -5.19 -49.09
C THR A 808 26.53 -6.38 -48.95
N TYR A 809 26.95 -7.43 -48.23
CA TYR A 809 26.17 -8.66 -48.06
C TYR A 809 24.99 -8.50 -47.08
N PHE A 810 25.10 -7.64 -46.06
CA PHE A 810 24.05 -7.45 -45.05
C PHE A 810 22.99 -6.40 -45.41
N ILE A 811 23.34 -5.38 -46.20
CA ILE A 811 22.38 -4.36 -46.67
C ILE A 811 21.24 -4.99 -47.50
N ASP A 812 21.54 -6.02 -48.29
CA ASP A 812 20.53 -6.73 -49.10
C ASP A 812 19.71 -7.77 -48.31
N LEU A 813 20.24 -8.31 -47.20
CA LEU A 813 19.55 -9.28 -46.33
C LEU A 813 18.52 -8.61 -45.39
N LEU A 814 18.67 -7.30 -45.17
CA LEU A 814 17.98 -6.55 -44.11
C LEU A 814 16.95 -5.54 -44.62
N VAL A 815 16.48 -5.66 -45.87
CA VAL A 815 15.48 -4.74 -46.48
C VAL A 815 14.27 -4.40 -45.57
N PRO A 816 13.70 -5.33 -44.76
CA PRO A 816 12.62 -4.99 -43.82
C PRO A 816 13.06 -4.19 -42.58
N PHE A 817 14.35 -4.22 -42.23
CA PHE A 817 14.97 -3.54 -41.07
C PHE A 817 15.90 -2.38 -41.48
N LYS A 818 16.00 -2.10 -42.79
CA LYS A 818 16.94 -1.12 -43.36
C LYS A 818 16.86 0.24 -42.67
N LYS A 819 15.65 0.72 -42.40
CA LYS A 819 15.40 1.99 -41.70
C LYS A 819 15.85 1.96 -40.23
N CYS A 820 15.61 0.85 -39.53
CA CYS A 820 16.07 0.63 -38.15
C CYS A 820 17.60 0.63 -38.05
N ILE A 821 18.26 0.01 -39.03
CA ILE A 821 19.72 -0.09 -39.09
C ILE A 821 20.34 1.26 -39.48
N GLU A 822 19.72 2.00 -40.41
CA GLU A 822 20.11 3.37 -40.76
C GLU A 822 20.00 4.31 -39.55
N ASP A 823 18.95 4.17 -38.73
CA ASP A 823 18.76 4.94 -37.50
C ASP A 823 19.76 4.55 -36.39
N ILE A 824 20.12 3.27 -36.24
CA ILE A 824 21.16 2.79 -35.31
C ILE A 824 22.57 3.22 -35.75
N ALA A 825 22.86 3.12 -37.05
CA ALA A 825 24.15 3.49 -37.64
C ALA A 825 24.38 5.02 -37.66
N SER A 826 23.34 5.83 -37.44
CA SER A 826 23.41 7.29 -37.45
C SER A 826 24.14 7.90 -36.25
N GLY A 827 24.31 7.17 -35.14
CA GLY A 827 25.00 7.64 -33.94
C GLY A 827 24.28 8.73 -33.13
N GLU A 828 23.07 9.16 -33.52
CA GLU A 828 22.24 10.12 -32.77
C GLU A 828 21.39 9.42 -31.69
N HIS A 829 21.54 9.83 -30.43
CA HIS A 829 20.91 9.18 -29.26
C HIS A 829 19.38 9.08 -29.35
N ASN A 830 18.71 10.10 -29.89
CA ASN A 830 17.25 10.11 -30.04
C ASN A 830 16.72 9.26 -31.20
N LYS A 831 17.53 8.97 -32.24
CA LYS A 831 17.12 8.11 -33.37
C LYS A 831 17.48 6.65 -33.15
N MET A 832 18.52 6.35 -32.39
CA MET A 832 18.91 4.98 -32.04
C MET A 832 17.84 4.27 -31.17
N VAL A 833 17.16 5.04 -30.31
CA VAL A 833 16.07 4.54 -29.44
C VAL A 833 14.73 4.41 -30.17
N ASP A 834 14.46 5.20 -31.22
CA ASP A 834 13.24 5.06 -32.03
C ASP A 834 13.38 4.01 -33.14
N GLY A 835 14.59 3.87 -33.71
CA GLY A 835 14.87 3.00 -34.87
C GLY A 835 14.77 1.50 -34.58
N VAL A 836 15.28 1.03 -33.44
CA VAL A 836 15.18 -0.40 -33.03
C VAL A 836 13.75 -0.81 -32.74
N TYR A 837 12.95 0.11 -32.19
CA TYR A 837 11.64 -0.19 -31.62
C TYR A 837 10.50 -0.01 -32.62
N GLY A 838 10.59 0.94 -33.56
CA GLY A 838 9.51 1.24 -34.51
C GLY A 838 9.03 0.04 -35.33
N CYS A 839 9.93 -0.69 -36.01
CA CYS A 839 9.50 -1.76 -36.94
C CYS A 839 9.08 -3.07 -36.26
N LEU A 840 9.67 -3.42 -35.11
CA LEU A 840 9.29 -4.64 -34.38
C LEU A 840 8.06 -4.40 -33.49
N MET A 841 7.92 -3.19 -32.91
CA MET A 841 6.78 -2.84 -32.04
C MET A 841 5.54 -2.37 -32.79
N ASP A 842 5.64 -1.82 -34.01
CA ASP A 842 4.45 -1.64 -34.87
C ASP A 842 3.79 -3.02 -35.21
N GLY A 843 4.57 -4.10 -35.13
CA GLY A 843 4.13 -5.50 -35.22
C GLY A 843 3.61 -6.08 -33.89
N ILE A 844 4.36 -5.91 -32.80
CA ILE A 844 4.14 -6.54 -31.49
C ILE A 844 3.18 -5.73 -30.59
N GLY A 845 2.94 -4.44 -30.90
CA GLY A 845 2.13 -3.51 -30.11
C GLY A 845 0.67 -3.91 -29.91
N LEU A 846 0.22 -5.01 -30.53
CA LEU A 846 -1.10 -5.61 -30.36
C LEU A 846 -1.17 -6.76 -29.33
N VAL A 847 -0.06 -7.15 -28.70
CA VAL A 847 -0.10 -8.15 -27.60
C VAL A 847 -0.72 -7.55 -26.33
N GLY A 848 -0.82 -6.21 -26.25
CA GLY A 848 -1.50 -5.48 -25.18
C GLY A 848 -3.04 -5.51 -25.23
N THR A 849 -3.64 -6.04 -26.30
CA THR A 849 -5.09 -6.28 -26.39
C THR A 849 -5.38 -7.76 -26.13
N VAL A 850 -5.49 -8.13 -24.86
CA VAL A 850 -6.19 -9.36 -24.49
C VAL A 850 -7.63 -9.19 -25.00
N ALA A 851 -8.09 -10.15 -25.81
CA ALA A 851 -9.43 -10.34 -26.41
C ALA A 851 -9.92 -9.30 -27.46
N GLY A 852 -10.55 -9.81 -28.53
CA GLY A 852 -10.76 -9.08 -29.79
C GLY A 852 -12.14 -8.47 -30.01
N ALA A 853 -12.15 -7.34 -30.73
CA ALA A 853 -13.18 -6.96 -31.70
C ALA A 853 -12.66 -5.85 -32.66
N SER A 854 -13.23 -5.83 -33.85
CA SER A 854 -12.87 -5.07 -35.04
C SER A 854 -13.09 -3.54 -34.96
N SER A 855 -12.17 -2.79 -35.58
CA SER A 855 -12.34 -1.51 -36.29
C SER A 855 -13.24 -0.41 -35.68
N LYS A 856 -12.65 0.47 -34.85
CA LYS A 856 -12.77 1.97 -34.84
C LYS A 856 -12.53 2.54 -33.44
N ALA A 857 -11.34 3.10 -33.18
CA ALA A 857 -11.13 4.25 -32.29
C ALA A 857 -9.67 4.75 -32.39
N LEU A 858 -9.41 5.60 -33.38
CA LEU A 858 -8.25 6.50 -33.41
C LEU A 858 -8.51 7.64 -32.40
N SER A 859 -7.54 7.94 -31.51
CA SER A 859 -7.30 9.23 -30.78
C SER A 859 -6.95 9.18 -29.27
N ILE A 860 -6.29 8.14 -28.75
CA ILE A 860 -5.52 8.25 -27.49
C ILE A 860 -4.06 7.86 -27.77
N SER A 861 -3.44 8.61 -28.68
CA SER A 861 -2.06 8.43 -29.13
C SER A 861 -1.11 9.10 -28.14
N THR A 862 -0.51 8.32 -27.22
CA THR A 862 0.79 8.54 -26.53
C THR A 862 1.01 7.60 -25.33
N ARG A 863 -0.03 6.94 -24.79
CA ARG A 863 0.11 6.00 -23.65
C ARG A 863 0.17 4.50 -24.01
N ALA A 864 0.31 4.15 -25.29
CA ALA A 864 0.30 2.77 -25.75
C ALA A 864 1.62 1.99 -25.51
N ILE A 865 2.69 2.64 -25.03
CA ILE A 865 3.99 1.96 -24.79
C ILE A 865 3.97 1.04 -23.55
N SER A 866 2.93 1.05 -22.69
CA SER A 866 3.11 0.57 -21.30
C SER A 866 2.06 -0.37 -20.70
N THR A 867 1.40 -1.27 -21.43
CA THR A 867 0.61 -2.33 -20.74
C THR A 867 1.45 -3.55 -20.41
N THR A 868 2.35 -3.99 -21.29
CA THR A 868 3.23 -5.15 -21.04
C THR A 868 4.49 -4.79 -20.23
N ALA A 869 5.06 -3.58 -20.40
CA ALA A 869 6.16 -3.08 -19.56
C ALA A 869 5.71 -2.73 -18.13
N LYS A 870 4.47 -2.22 -17.94
CA LYS A 870 3.88 -2.08 -16.59
C LYS A 870 3.36 -3.42 -16.04
N ALA A 871 2.91 -4.36 -16.88
CA ALA A 871 2.66 -5.73 -16.44
C ALA A 871 3.94 -6.44 -15.97
N ALA A 872 5.10 -6.13 -16.53
CA ALA A 872 6.39 -6.62 -16.02
C ALA A 872 6.77 -6.05 -14.63
N ARG A 873 6.13 -4.97 -14.16
CA ARG A 873 6.19 -4.54 -12.74
C ARG A 873 5.27 -5.38 -11.85
N PHE A 874 4.19 -5.94 -12.40
CA PHE A 874 3.24 -6.79 -11.67
C PHE A 874 3.86 -8.11 -11.17
N THR A 875 4.99 -8.55 -11.74
CA THR A 875 5.66 -9.80 -11.36
C THR A 875 6.84 -9.64 -10.40
N ARG A 876 7.36 -8.42 -10.21
CA ARG A 876 8.44 -8.12 -9.25
C ARG A 876 7.91 -7.89 -7.82
N LEU A 877 6.87 -8.61 -7.42
CA LEU A 877 6.35 -8.54 -6.06
C LEU A 877 7.08 -9.58 -5.21
N ALA A 878 7.68 -9.15 -4.10
CA ALA A 878 8.44 -10.02 -3.21
C ALA A 878 7.49 -10.85 -2.33
N PHE A 879 6.66 -11.71 -2.94
CA PHE A 879 5.76 -12.64 -2.22
C PHE A 879 6.52 -13.53 -1.22
N THR A 880 7.84 -13.70 -1.41
CA THR A 880 8.75 -14.36 -0.45
C THR A 880 8.68 -13.78 0.96
N SER A 881 8.40 -12.49 1.12
CA SER A 881 8.22 -11.84 2.43
C SER A 881 6.81 -12.06 3.01
N ALA A 882 5.79 -12.24 2.17
CA ALA A 882 4.43 -12.53 2.60
C ALA A 882 4.27 -13.98 3.11
N ILE A 883 5.03 -14.92 2.56
CA ILE A 883 5.00 -16.34 2.94
C ILE A 883 5.70 -16.59 4.28
N SER A 884 6.65 -15.75 4.72
CA SER A 884 7.26 -15.88 6.06
C SER A 884 6.32 -15.50 7.23
N LEU A 885 5.05 -15.17 6.96
CA LEU A 885 4.12 -14.57 7.91
C LEU A 885 3.04 -15.55 8.43
N PHE A 886 3.08 -16.83 8.05
CA PHE A 886 2.18 -17.86 8.55
C PHE A 886 2.50 -18.19 10.02
N ASN A 887 1.60 -17.83 10.95
CA ASN A 887 1.63 -18.32 12.33
C ASN A 887 0.23 -18.86 12.69
N PRO A 888 0.10 -20.16 13.04
CA PRO A 888 -1.18 -20.78 13.36
C PRO A 888 -1.85 -20.32 14.67
N PHE A 889 -1.21 -19.46 15.46
CA PHE A 889 -1.73 -19.02 16.78
C PHE A 889 -2.28 -17.60 16.82
N ASP A 890 -2.16 -16.81 15.75
CA ASP A 890 -2.61 -15.41 15.72
C ASP A 890 -3.73 -15.22 14.66
N GLY A 891 -4.93 -14.86 15.13
CA GLY A 891 -6.13 -14.71 14.30
C GLY A 891 -6.07 -13.56 13.28
N VAL A 892 -7.02 -13.57 12.33
CA VAL A 892 -7.04 -12.70 11.15
C VAL A 892 -7.36 -11.22 11.46
N PRO A 893 -6.65 -10.25 10.86
CA PRO A 893 -7.01 -8.83 10.90
C PRO A 893 -8.34 -8.54 10.19
N SER A 894 -9.25 -7.86 10.89
CA SER A 894 -10.52 -7.36 10.33
C SER A 894 -10.34 -6.28 9.24
N GLY A 895 -9.14 -5.69 9.12
CA GLY A 895 -8.84 -4.55 8.25
C GLY A 895 -8.87 -4.80 6.74
N LEU A 896 -8.43 -5.97 6.26
CA LEU A 896 -8.52 -6.37 4.84
C LEU A 896 -9.82 -7.09 4.49
N GLN A 897 -10.60 -7.47 5.50
CA GLN A 897 -11.86 -8.17 5.27
C GLN A 897 -12.88 -7.31 4.53
N ALA A 898 -12.76 -5.98 4.49
CA ALA A 898 -13.70 -5.03 3.88
C ALA A 898 -14.05 -5.27 2.39
N GLY A 899 -13.28 -6.09 1.66
CA GLY A 899 -13.58 -6.56 0.30
C GLY A 899 -14.22 -7.97 0.17
N GLY A 900 -14.28 -8.75 1.26
CA GLY A 900 -15.23 -9.86 1.44
C GLY A 900 -14.87 -11.20 0.82
N LYS A 901 -13.59 -11.44 0.55
CA LYS A 901 -13.13 -12.66 -0.12
C LYS A 901 -11.92 -13.33 0.48
N LEU A 902 -11.82 -13.42 1.80
CA LEU A 902 -10.88 -14.39 2.36
C LEU A 902 -11.48 -15.78 2.15
N VAL A 903 -11.12 -16.39 1.02
CA VAL A 903 -11.53 -17.73 0.60
C VAL A 903 -11.30 -18.69 1.76
N HIS A 904 -12.39 -19.17 2.38
CA HIS A 904 -12.48 -20.33 3.28
C HIS A 904 -11.45 -20.42 4.44
N LYS A 905 -11.94 -20.41 5.70
CA LYS A 905 -11.24 -20.98 6.88
C LYS A 905 -9.88 -20.41 7.34
N GLY A 906 -9.45 -19.21 6.93
CA GLY A 906 -8.10 -18.72 7.23
C GLY A 906 -7.79 -18.24 8.66
N LEU A 907 -8.09 -18.99 9.74
CA LEU A 907 -7.69 -18.70 11.14
C LEU A 907 -6.15 -18.61 11.36
N LEU A 908 -5.33 -18.87 10.33
CA LEU A 908 -3.89 -19.11 10.44
C LEU A 908 -3.02 -18.16 9.61
N ARG A 909 -3.59 -17.08 9.05
CA ARG A 909 -2.93 -16.39 7.92
C ARG A 909 -1.82 -15.41 8.30
N PHE A 910 -1.75 -14.84 9.51
CA PHE A 910 -0.87 -13.68 9.73
C PHE A 910 -0.33 -13.52 11.16
N ASN A 911 0.98 -13.25 11.30
CA ASN A 911 1.61 -12.77 12.54
C ASN A 911 1.03 -11.42 13.00
N LYS A 912 0.99 -11.16 14.31
CA LYS A 912 0.75 -9.84 14.94
C LYS A 912 1.42 -8.66 14.22
N ASN A 913 2.67 -8.80 13.77
CA ASN A 913 3.37 -7.74 13.03
C ASN A 913 2.64 -7.31 11.74
N THR A 914 1.94 -8.25 11.08
CA THR A 914 1.15 -7.97 9.87
C THR A 914 -0.13 -7.20 10.20
N HIS A 915 -0.75 -7.46 11.36
CA HIS A 915 -1.91 -6.71 11.83
C HIS A 915 -1.56 -5.23 12.03
N ASP A 916 -0.42 -4.96 12.64
CA ASP A 916 0.06 -3.60 12.88
C ASP A 916 0.38 -2.88 11.57
N LEU A 917 1.02 -3.56 10.60
CA LEU A 917 1.30 -3.01 9.27
C LEU A 917 0.04 -2.72 8.45
N ILE A 918 -0.97 -3.60 8.47
CA ILE A 918 -2.25 -3.35 7.78
C ILE A 918 -2.98 -2.18 8.42
N THR A 919 -2.99 -2.11 9.75
CA THR A 919 -3.63 -1.02 10.49
C THR A 919 -2.94 0.31 10.21
N LEU A 920 -1.60 0.31 10.15
CA LEU A 920 -0.79 1.46 9.76
C LEU A 920 -1.11 1.89 8.33
N ALA A 921 -1.08 0.97 7.35
CA ALA A 921 -1.37 1.27 5.95
C ALA A 921 -2.79 1.82 5.74
N ARG A 922 -3.78 1.28 6.46
CA ARG A 922 -5.16 1.79 6.42
C ARG A 922 -5.25 3.18 7.05
N GLY A 923 -4.58 3.39 8.18
CA GLY A 923 -4.44 4.70 8.80
C GLY A 923 -3.81 5.72 7.85
N GLN A 924 -2.75 5.34 7.13
CA GLN A 924 -2.13 6.18 6.11
C GLN A 924 -3.07 6.48 4.94
N LEU A 925 -3.78 5.49 4.40
CA LEU A 925 -4.75 5.72 3.32
C LEU A 925 -5.87 6.69 3.75
N HIS A 926 -6.38 6.56 4.98
CA HIS A 926 -7.40 7.49 5.50
C HIS A 926 -6.84 8.90 5.70
N ARG A 927 -5.63 9.03 6.25
CA ARG A 927 -4.94 10.34 6.40
C ARG A 927 -4.70 10.98 5.04
N ILE A 928 -4.14 10.25 4.08
CA ILE A 928 -3.84 10.73 2.72
C ILE A 928 -5.12 11.11 1.97
N SER A 929 -6.18 10.31 2.06
CA SER A 929 -7.47 10.60 1.40
C SER A 929 -8.34 11.63 2.14
N GLY A 930 -7.93 12.07 3.33
CA GLY A 930 -8.64 13.08 4.13
C GLY A 930 -10.03 12.62 4.58
N ARG A 931 -10.22 11.31 4.75
CA ARG A 931 -11.55 10.75 4.99
C ARG A 931 -11.86 10.65 6.47
N ARG A 932 -13.11 10.96 6.77
CA ARG A 932 -13.68 10.84 8.12
C ARG A 932 -13.68 9.39 8.59
N GLN A 933 -13.07 9.14 9.75
CA GLN A 933 -13.08 7.82 10.39
C GLN A 933 -14.42 7.56 11.05
N SER A 934 -14.70 6.30 11.40
CA SER A 934 -15.91 5.91 12.15
C SER A 934 -16.15 6.74 13.41
N TYR A 935 -15.07 7.22 14.04
CA TYR A 935 -15.11 8.03 15.24
C TYR A 935 -15.56 9.48 15.00
N ASP A 936 -15.42 10.03 13.78
CA ASP A 936 -15.95 11.36 13.42
C ASP A 936 -17.47 11.39 13.49
N LEU A 937 -18.10 10.23 13.32
CA LEU A 937 -19.54 10.03 13.30
C LEU A 937 -20.13 9.77 14.70
N LEU A 938 -19.30 9.62 15.74
CA LEU A 938 -19.77 9.65 17.12
C LEU A 938 -20.28 11.07 17.42
N GLU A 939 -21.59 11.26 17.46
CA GLU A 939 -22.16 12.49 17.99
C GLU A 939 -22.01 12.49 19.51
N ALA A 940 -21.71 13.65 20.08
CA ALA A 940 -21.74 13.84 21.52
C ALA A 940 -23.21 13.82 21.95
N ALA A 941 -23.82 12.64 22.06
CA ALA A 941 -25.06 12.48 22.79
C ALA A 941 -24.78 12.99 24.21
N ASP A 942 -25.49 14.04 24.63
CA ASP A 942 -25.00 15.02 25.59
C ASP A 942 -24.45 14.45 26.91
N ASN A 943 -24.85 13.23 27.31
CA ASN A 943 -24.44 12.57 28.56
C ASN A 943 -24.12 11.06 28.46
N ALA A 944 -23.74 10.53 27.29
CA ALA A 944 -23.45 9.10 27.18
C ALA A 944 -22.03 8.75 27.64
N GLN A 945 -21.89 7.97 28.73
CA GLN A 945 -20.64 7.25 29.02
C GLN A 945 -20.44 6.20 27.91
N PHE A 946 -19.30 6.25 27.20
CA PHE A 946 -18.93 5.27 26.17
C PHE A 946 -17.82 4.37 26.68
N GLY A 947 -17.86 3.07 26.38
CA GLY A 947 -16.71 2.21 26.66
C GLY A 947 -16.89 0.75 26.23
N LEU A 948 -15.81 0.02 26.37
CA LEU A 948 -15.75 -1.42 26.22
C LEU A 948 -16.16 -2.08 27.54
N GLY A 949 -16.99 -3.11 27.45
CA GLY A 949 -17.31 -3.94 28.61
C GLY A 949 -17.61 -5.37 28.21
N SER A 950 -17.65 -6.27 29.19
CA SER A 950 -18.10 -7.64 28.95
C SER A 950 -19.60 -7.72 29.12
N TRP A 951 -20.25 -8.31 28.13
CA TRP A 951 -21.67 -8.61 28.19
C TRP A 951 -21.88 -10.12 28.16
N ARG A 952 -22.74 -10.60 29.06
CA ARG A 952 -23.22 -11.97 29.05
C ARG A 952 -24.75 -11.97 29.10
N PRO A 953 -25.44 -12.44 28.05
CA PRO A 953 -26.89 -12.60 28.08
C PRO A 953 -27.30 -13.55 29.23
N ARG A 954 -28.33 -13.18 29.98
CA ARG A 954 -28.89 -14.05 31.04
C ARG A 954 -29.35 -15.38 30.42
N GLY A 955 -28.74 -16.50 30.84
CA GLY A 955 -29.09 -17.85 30.40
C GLY A 955 -28.18 -18.47 29.33
N ALA A 956 -27.21 -17.73 28.79
CA ALA A 956 -26.27 -18.25 27.80
C ALA A 956 -25.09 -19.00 28.44
N THR A 957 -24.77 -20.20 27.94
CA THR A 957 -23.62 -21.03 28.37
C THR A 957 -22.27 -20.59 27.79
N HIS A 958 -22.27 -19.64 26.83
CA HIS A 958 -21.06 -19.12 26.20
C HIS A 958 -20.26 -18.16 27.10
N GLU A 959 -18.98 -17.97 26.76
CA GLU A 959 -18.08 -16.98 27.39
C GLU A 959 -18.59 -15.55 27.18
N ALA A 960 -18.23 -14.64 28.11
CA ALA A 960 -18.66 -13.25 28.03
C ALA A 960 -18.03 -12.56 26.80
N VAL A 961 -18.83 -11.80 26.05
CA VAL A 961 -18.39 -11.14 24.81
C VAL A 961 -18.01 -9.70 25.14
N ALA A 962 -16.86 -9.23 24.68
CA ALA A 962 -16.53 -7.82 24.75
C ALA A 962 -17.49 -7.03 23.83
N VAL A 963 -18.05 -5.92 24.30
CA VAL A 963 -19.01 -5.09 23.56
C VAL A 963 -18.64 -3.63 23.76
N LEU A 964 -18.58 -2.89 22.65
CA LEU A 964 -18.54 -1.44 22.67
C LEU A 964 -19.94 -0.91 22.91
N ALA A 965 -20.14 -0.21 24.01
CA ALA A 965 -21.43 0.25 24.46
C ALA A 965 -21.41 1.73 24.85
N ALA A 966 -22.57 2.36 24.78
CA ALA A 966 -22.78 3.64 25.44
C ALA A 966 -24.01 3.61 26.33
N ARG A 967 -23.96 4.43 27.38
CA ARG A 967 -25.05 4.58 28.33
C ARG A 967 -26.04 5.63 27.84
N SER A 968 -27.33 5.33 27.93
CA SER A 968 -28.41 6.29 27.71
C SER A 968 -29.45 6.11 28.81
N GLY A 969 -29.59 7.12 29.68
CA GLY A 969 -30.31 6.98 30.95
C GLY A 969 -29.64 5.94 31.86
N ASP A 970 -30.43 5.01 32.42
CA ASP A 970 -29.92 3.94 33.29
C ASP A 970 -29.59 2.62 32.57
N LYS A 971 -29.51 2.64 31.24
CA LYS A 971 -29.29 1.44 30.43
C LYS A 971 -28.10 1.57 29.49
N TRP A 972 -27.38 0.46 29.31
CA TRP A 972 -26.30 0.32 28.34
C TRP A 972 -26.83 -0.24 27.03
N TYR A 973 -26.35 0.30 25.91
CA TYR A 973 -26.71 -0.10 24.55
C TYR A 973 -25.44 -0.26 23.72
N SER A 974 -25.43 -1.18 22.75
CA SER A 974 -24.26 -1.36 21.89
C SER A 974 -24.11 -0.20 20.90
N LEU A 975 -22.87 0.04 20.46
CA LEU A 975 -22.54 0.99 19.40
C LEU A 975 -22.37 0.25 18.08
N ASN A 976 -22.85 0.84 16.99
CA ASN A 976 -22.49 0.37 15.64
C ASN A 976 -21.15 0.99 15.18
N ARG A 977 -20.64 0.58 14.00
CA ARG A 977 -19.39 1.13 13.43
C ARG A 977 -19.42 2.64 13.13
N ARG A 978 -20.57 3.30 13.25
CA ARG A 978 -20.71 4.75 13.09
C ARG A 978 -20.87 5.46 14.42
N GLY A 979 -20.71 4.76 15.54
CA GLY A 979 -20.86 5.36 16.85
C GLY A 979 -22.30 5.64 17.26
N ASN A 980 -23.29 5.07 16.57
CA ASN A 980 -24.69 5.26 16.96
C ASN A 980 -25.15 4.12 17.88
N LEU A 981 -25.98 4.45 18.87
CA LEU A 981 -26.64 3.50 19.75
C LEU A 981 -27.63 2.63 18.98
N TRP A 982 -27.61 1.32 19.22
CA TRP A 982 -28.52 0.38 18.58
C TRP A 982 -28.74 -0.88 19.43
N GLY A 983 -29.71 -1.70 19.03
CA GLY A 983 -30.01 -2.98 19.67
C GLY A 983 -30.77 -2.87 21.00
N LYS A 984 -31.00 -4.01 21.64
CA LYS A 984 -31.64 -4.11 22.97
C LYS A 984 -30.70 -3.62 24.06
N SER A 985 -31.25 -3.20 25.21
CA SER A 985 -30.43 -2.87 26.38
C SER A 985 -29.62 -4.08 26.84
N LEU A 986 -28.34 -3.87 27.10
CA LEU A 986 -27.38 -4.88 27.53
C LEU A 986 -27.56 -5.18 29.02
N GLU A 987 -28.56 -6.00 29.37
CA GLU A 987 -28.75 -6.47 30.74
C GLU A 987 -27.54 -7.30 31.20
N GLY A 988 -26.98 -6.99 32.37
CA GLY A 988 -25.77 -7.65 32.89
C GLY A 988 -24.46 -7.21 32.22
N PHE A 989 -24.47 -6.08 31.49
CA PHE A 989 -23.23 -5.47 30.99
C PHE A 989 -22.34 -5.01 32.14
N VAL A 990 -21.08 -5.42 32.10
CA VAL A 990 -20.04 -4.99 33.03
C VAL A 990 -19.08 -4.10 32.25
N TYR A 991 -19.13 -2.80 32.52
CA TYR A 991 -18.19 -1.84 31.97
C TYR A 991 -16.76 -2.19 32.41
N GLN A 992 -15.82 -2.28 31.45
CA GLN A 992 -14.43 -2.65 31.72
C GLN A 992 -13.48 -1.47 31.53
N ALA A 993 -13.61 -0.75 30.41
CA ALA A 993 -12.71 0.32 30.04
C ALA A 993 -13.41 1.36 29.15
N PRO A 994 -12.95 2.63 29.13
CA PRO A 994 -13.44 3.62 28.17
C PRO A 994 -13.09 3.25 26.71
N LEU A 995 -13.65 4.00 25.77
CA LEU A 995 -13.41 3.80 24.34
C LEU A 995 -11.98 4.25 23.99
N GLN A 996 -11.15 3.31 23.53
CA GLN A 996 -9.83 3.65 22.99
C GLN A 996 -9.96 4.23 21.57
N LEU A 997 -9.58 5.50 21.42
CA LEU A 997 -9.55 6.18 20.12
C LEU A 997 -8.21 5.92 19.41
N PRO A 998 -8.18 5.92 18.07
CA PRO A 998 -6.95 5.77 17.31
C PRO A 998 -5.97 6.87 17.71
N ALA A 999 -4.82 6.46 18.25
CA ALA A 999 -3.76 7.38 18.60
C ALA A 999 -2.76 7.51 17.45
N SER A 1000 -2.05 8.63 17.38
CA SER A 1000 -0.86 8.73 16.54
C SER A 1000 0.09 7.56 16.85
N PRO A 1001 0.68 6.90 15.83
CA PRO A 1001 1.69 5.89 16.04
C PRO A 1001 2.98 6.49 16.60
N ARG A 1002 3.21 7.79 16.38
CA ARG A 1002 4.38 8.52 16.90
C ARG A 1002 4.05 9.19 18.23
N THR A 1003 4.97 9.09 19.18
CA THR A 1003 4.84 9.63 20.55
C THR A 1003 6.15 10.29 20.95
N LEU A 1004 6.08 11.28 21.84
CA LEU A 1004 7.28 11.93 22.37
C LEU A 1004 8.28 10.90 22.94
N PRO A 1005 9.59 11.12 22.78
CA PRO A 1005 10.61 10.16 23.18
C PRO A 1005 10.66 9.99 24.71
N LEU A 1006 11.11 8.82 25.18
CA LEU A 1006 11.23 8.51 26.60
C LEU A 1006 12.11 9.51 27.37
N SER A 1007 13.13 10.08 26.70
CA SER A 1007 13.99 11.13 27.27
C SER A 1007 13.21 12.39 27.62
N TYR A 1008 12.17 12.74 26.86
CA TYR A 1008 11.30 13.86 27.16
C TYR A 1008 10.45 13.59 28.40
N THR A 1009 9.84 12.39 28.47
CA THR A 1009 9.08 11.96 29.65
C THR A 1009 9.92 12.00 30.92
N ARG A 1010 11.15 11.47 30.83
CA ARG A 1010 12.13 11.53 31.91
C ARG A 1010 12.35 12.96 32.40
N LYS A 1011 12.65 13.90 31.49
CA LYS A 1011 12.98 15.28 31.86
C LYS A 1011 11.84 15.97 32.58
N PHE A 1012 10.60 15.90 32.08
CA PHE A 1012 9.52 16.62 32.74
C PHE A 1012 9.11 15.95 34.06
N ILE A 1013 9.26 14.63 34.22
CA ILE A 1013 9.06 13.96 35.52
C ILE A 1013 10.09 14.47 36.54
N GLU A 1014 11.37 14.53 36.15
CA GLU A 1014 12.43 15.07 37.01
C GLU A 1014 12.14 16.51 37.44
N GLN A 1015 11.55 17.32 36.57
CA GLN A 1015 11.14 18.70 36.86
C GLN A 1015 9.86 18.79 37.71
N SER A 1016 9.03 17.75 37.73
CA SER A 1016 7.75 17.72 38.48
C SER A 1016 7.94 17.20 39.91
N LEU A 1017 8.93 16.33 40.17
CA LEU A 1017 9.22 15.78 41.50
C LEU A 1017 9.47 16.85 42.59
N PRO A 1018 10.23 17.94 42.35
CA PRO A 1018 10.36 19.03 43.33
C PRO A 1018 9.04 19.75 43.62
N ARG A 1019 8.16 19.89 42.64
CA ARG A 1019 6.85 20.54 42.79
C ARG A 1019 5.89 19.69 43.64
N ALA A 1020 5.92 18.37 43.43
CA ALA A 1020 5.18 17.43 44.27
C ALA A 1020 5.59 17.55 45.74
N ARG A 1021 6.90 17.59 46.01
CA ARG A 1021 7.43 17.82 47.37
C ARG A 1021 6.98 19.14 47.96
N ALA A 1022 7.05 20.23 47.19
CA ALA A 1022 6.60 21.55 47.64
C ALA A 1022 5.10 21.57 48.00
N LYS A 1023 4.24 20.90 47.22
CA LYS A 1023 2.80 20.79 47.53
C LYS A 1023 2.54 20.08 48.85
N ILE A 1024 3.26 18.99 49.13
CA ILE A 1024 3.15 18.25 50.40
C ILE A 1024 3.65 19.10 51.57
N ASP A 1025 4.78 19.80 51.39
CA ASP A 1025 5.32 20.70 52.40
C ASP A 1025 4.36 21.86 52.71
N ASN A 1026 3.78 22.49 51.70
CA ASN A 1026 2.76 23.54 51.86
C ASN A 1026 1.52 23.02 52.61
N ALA A 1027 1.03 21.83 52.24
CA ALA A 1027 -0.10 21.23 52.92
C ALA A 1027 0.18 20.97 54.41
N LEU A 1028 1.39 20.48 54.75
CA LEU A 1028 1.81 20.31 56.14
C LEU A 1028 1.98 21.64 56.89
N GLU A 1029 2.45 22.68 56.21
CA GLU A 1029 2.60 24.02 56.79
C GLU A 1029 1.25 24.59 57.26
N ILE A 1030 0.19 24.40 56.48
CA ILE A 1030 -1.17 24.85 56.85
C ILE A 1030 -1.63 24.26 58.19
N PHE A 1031 -1.31 22.99 58.47
CA PHE A 1031 -1.68 22.38 59.74
C PHE A 1031 -0.92 22.94 60.95
N ASN A 1032 0.22 23.61 60.72
CA ASN A 1032 1.00 24.27 61.77
C ASN A 1032 0.57 25.74 62.00
N ARG A 1033 -0.28 26.29 61.13
CA ARG A 1033 -0.70 27.70 61.11
C ARG A 1033 -2.13 27.85 61.62
N HIS A 1034 -2.32 28.63 62.68
CA HIS A 1034 -3.63 28.80 63.32
C HIS A 1034 -4.62 29.63 62.48
N ASP A 1035 -4.10 30.54 61.66
CA ASP A 1035 -4.85 31.42 60.76
C ASP A 1035 -5.64 30.66 59.70
N PHE A 1036 -5.13 29.53 59.21
CA PHE A 1036 -5.80 28.71 58.19
C PHE A 1036 -6.72 27.62 58.75
N LYS A 1037 -6.92 27.57 60.08
CA LYS A 1037 -7.72 26.50 60.70
C LYS A 1037 -9.14 26.43 60.14
N ARG A 1038 -9.78 27.58 59.93
CA ARG A 1038 -11.16 27.64 59.44
C ARG A 1038 -11.30 27.06 58.03
N ASP A 1039 -10.45 27.49 57.10
CA ASP A 1039 -10.55 27.11 55.68
C ASP A 1039 -10.15 25.65 55.49
N ARG A 1040 -9.15 25.18 56.23
CA ARG A 1040 -8.75 23.77 56.29
C ARG A 1040 -9.87 22.88 56.83
N ASP A 1041 -10.48 23.25 57.95
CA ASP A 1041 -11.55 22.44 58.56
C ASP A 1041 -12.79 22.42 57.64
N ALA A 1042 -13.08 23.52 56.93
CA ALA A 1042 -14.12 23.57 55.90
C ALA A 1042 -13.82 22.62 54.72
N LEU A 1043 -12.61 22.68 54.16
CA LEU A 1043 -12.18 21.79 53.08
C LEU A 1043 -12.25 20.31 53.48
N MET A 1044 -11.78 19.96 54.67
CA MET A 1044 -11.82 18.59 55.18
C MET A 1044 -13.27 18.09 55.32
N LYS A 1045 -14.18 18.95 55.81
CA LYS A 1045 -15.60 18.61 55.91
C LYS A 1045 -16.23 18.36 54.54
N ILE A 1046 -15.88 19.17 53.53
CA ILE A 1046 -16.39 19.05 52.16
C ILE A 1046 -15.93 17.74 51.51
N VAL A 1047 -14.62 17.44 51.57
CA VAL A 1047 -14.05 16.32 50.80
C VAL A 1047 -14.16 14.98 51.53
N PHE A 1048 -14.01 14.96 52.86
CA PHE A 1048 -14.02 13.72 53.64
C PHE A 1048 -15.32 13.50 54.45
N GLY A 1049 -16.19 14.50 54.54
CA GLY A 1049 -17.36 14.45 55.41
C GLY A 1049 -17.05 14.60 56.91
N ASP A 1050 -15.77 14.71 57.29
CA ASP A 1050 -15.32 14.85 58.68
C ASP A 1050 -14.14 15.82 58.79
N ALA A 1051 -14.22 16.74 59.75
CA ALA A 1051 -13.20 17.71 60.11
C ALA A 1051 -12.78 17.62 61.59
N SER A 1052 -13.03 16.47 62.23
CA SER A 1052 -12.61 16.21 63.61
C SER A 1052 -11.08 16.27 63.75
N GLN A 1053 -10.60 16.56 64.96
CA GLN A 1053 -9.16 16.57 65.24
C GLN A 1053 -8.51 15.21 64.92
N VAL A 1054 -9.22 14.11 65.13
CA VAL A 1054 -8.74 12.74 64.80
C VAL A 1054 -8.51 12.60 63.30
N SER A 1055 -9.43 13.11 62.48
CA SER A 1055 -9.31 13.11 61.02
C SER A 1055 -8.22 14.05 60.51
N ALA A 1056 -8.05 15.22 61.15
CA ALA A 1056 -6.94 16.13 60.90
C ALA A 1056 -5.59 15.46 61.19
N ASP A 1057 -5.45 14.80 62.35
CA ASP A 1057 -4.24 14.08 62.73
C ASP A 1057 -3.95 12.91 61.78
N ARG A 1058 -4.99 12.22 61.30
CA ARG A 1058 -4.88 11.16 60.29
C ARG A 1058 -4.29 11.68 58.97
N LEU A 1059 -4.81 12.78 58.43
CA LEU A 1059 -4.29 13.39 57.20
C LEU A 1059 -2.84 13.87 57.38
N VAL A 1060 -2.52 14.52 58.49
CA VAL A 1060 -1.14 14.95 58.80
C VAL A 1060 -0.19 13.75 58.85
N ASN A 1061 -0.61 12.62 59.41
CA ASN A 1061 0.19 11.40 59.44
C ASN A 1061 0.43 10.85 58.03
N TYR A 1062 -0.59 10.81 57.17
CA TYR A 1062 -0.42 10.40 55.77
C TYR A 1062 0.53 11.34 55.02
N LEU A 1063 0.35 12.66 55.14
CA LEU A 1063 1.24 13.65 54.54
C LEU A 1063 2.70 13.50 55.00
N ARG A 1064 2.94 13.21 56.29
CA ARG A 1064 4.29 12.95 56.82
C ARG A 1064 4.90 11.66 56.27
N LEU A 1065 4.11 10.60 56.13
CA LEU A 1065 4.55 9.33 55.56
C LEU A 1065 4.97 9.51 54.10
N ILE A 1066 4.12 10.09 53.26
CA ILE A 1066 4.45 10.31 51.86
C ILE A 1066 5.60 11.31 51.69
N ARG A 1067 5.72 12.33 52.55
CA ARG A 1067 6.86 13.27 52.53
C ARG A 1067 8.18 12.53 52.74
N PHE A 1068 8.20 11.58 53.67
CA PHE A 1068 9.38 10.75 53.93
C PHE A 1068 9.71 9.87 52.74
N ASP A 1069 8.70 9.23 52.14
CA ASP A 1069 8.91 8.40 50.95
C ASP A 1069 9.39 9.23 49.75
N PHE A 1070 8.83 10.42 49.52
CA PHE A 1070 9.25 11.37 48.49
C PHE A 1070 10.70 11.86 48.65
N ALA A 1071 11.29 11.76 49.85
CA ALA A 1071 12.70 12.10 50.05
C ALA A 1071 13.64 11.05 49.43
N GLY A 1072 13.22 9.79 49.39
CA GLY A 1072 13.95 8.67 48.77
C GLY A 1072 13.45 8.31 47.36
N PHE A 1073 12.29 8.83 46.95
CA PHE A 1073 11.70 8.58 45.65
C PHE A 1073 12.37 9.39 44.54
N SER A 1074 12.74 8.72 43.46
CA SER A 1074 13.28 9.37 42.27
C SER A 1074 12.89 8.60 41.01
N LEU A 1075 13.36 9.08 39.85
CA LEU A 1075 13.14 8.40 38.58
C LEU A 1075 13.67 6.95 38.56
N SER A 1076 14.67 6.60 39.38
CA SER A 1076 15.16 5.22 39.48
C SER A 1076 14.13 4.25 40.04
N ASN A 1077 13.05 4.76 40.63
CA ASN A 1077 11.94 3.96 41.16
C ASN A 1077 10.78 3.83 40.16
N MET A 1078 10.97 4.28 38.92
CA MET A 1078 9.94 4.28 37.88
C MET A 1078 10.36 3.42 36.67
N VAL A 1079 9.41 2.64 36.15
CA VAL A 1079 9.51 2.04 34.80
C VAL A 1079 8.74 2.90 33.82
N LEU A 1080 9.40 3.35 32.75
CA LEU A 1080 8.76 4.10 31.67
C LEU A 1080 8.35 3.13 30.56
N ASP A 1081 7.07 2.77 30.48
CA ASP A 1081 6.53 1.87 29.47
C ASP A 1081 6.01 2.67 28.26
N GLY A 1082 6.60 2.43 27.09
CA GLY A 1082 6.20 3.04 25.82
C GLY A 1082 5.31 2.17 24.93
N LEU A 1083 5.07 0.91 25.33
CA LEU A 1083 4.38 -0.09 24.51
C LEU A 1083 2.93 -0.32 24.95
N LYS A 1084 2.60 -0.04 26.22
CA LYS A 1084 1.21 -0.18 26.71
C LYS A 1084 0.30 0.91 26.14
N ILE A 1085 -0.83 0.45 25.58
CA ILE A 1085 -1.91 1.28 25.06
C ILE A 1085 -3.18 0.95 25.85
N ASN A 1086 -3.42 1.72 26.91
CA ASN A 1086 -4.64 1.73 27.72
C ASN A 1086 -4.98 3.18 28.10
N ASP A 1087 -5.96 3.43 28.97
CA ASP A 1087 -6.31 4.80 29.43
C ASP A 1087 -5.78 5.11 30.83
N THR A 1088 -4.79 4.34 31.29
CA THR A 1088 -4.10 4.54 32.55
C THR A 1088 -2.89 5.45 32.39
N LEU A 1089 -2.62 6.30 33.38
CA LEU A 1089 -1.45 7.18 33.40
C LEU A 1089 -0.22 6.47 34.00
N ALA A 1090 -0.43 5.83 35.15
CA ALA A 1090 0.57 5.05 35.85
C ALA A 1090 -0.10 3.89 36.62
N SER A 1091 0.72 3.01 37.16
CA SER A 1091 0.30 1.96 38.09
C SER A 1091 1.33 1.75 39.18
N PHE A 1092 0.86 1.43 40.39
CA PHE A 1092 1.67 1.19 41.57
C PHE A 1092 1.84 -0.30 41.92
N ASP A 1093 3.06 -0.73 42.24
CA ASP A 1093 3.41 -2.09 42.68
C ASP A 1093 3.77 -2.12 44.18
N ALA A 1094 2.80 -2.54 45.00
CA ALA A 1094 2.96 -2.61 46.45
C ALA A 1094 4.06 -3.59 46.91
N ASN A 1095 4.29 -4.68 46.17
CA ASN A 1095 5.29 -5.68 46.53
C ASN A 1095 6.71 -5.14 46.32
N ASN A 1096 6.95 -4.49 45.18
CA ASN A 1096 8.23 -3.85 44.91
C ASN A 1096 8.47 -2.64 45.80
N TYR A 1097 7.42 -1.89 46.15
CA TYR A 1097 7.51 -0.84 47.15
C TYR A 1097 7.97 -1.39 48.51
N GLN A 1098 7.37 -2.48 49.00
CA GLN A 1098 7.79 -3.09 50.27
C GLN A 1098 9.26 -3.55 50.22
N ARG A 1099 9.67 -4.16 49.10
CA ARG A 1099 11.08 -4.55 48.89
C ARG A 1099 12.03 -3.35 48.91
N TRP A 1100 11.63 -2.23 48.33
CA TRP A 1100 12.39 -0.98 48.38
C TRP A 1100 12.51 -0.45 49.81
N LYS A 1101 11.44 -0.50 50.61
CA LYS A 1101 11.48 -0.12 52.03
C LYS A 1101 12.37 -1.04 52.86
N ASP A 1102 12.31 -2.35 52.61
CA ASP A 1102 13.08 -3.36 53.34
C ASP A 1102 14.59 -3.29 53.01
N ALA A 1103 14.95 -2.85 51.81
CA ALA A 1103 16.34 -2.70 51.36
C ALA A 1103 17.09 -1.55 52.08
N GLY A 1104 16.38 -0.60 52.68
CA GLY A 1104 16.96 0.54 53.40
C GLY A 1104 17.93 1.39 52.55
N SER A 1105 18.83 2.11 53.21
CA SER A 1105 19.77 3.04 52.58
C SER A 1105 21.03 2.41 51.97
N SER A 1106 21.19 1.08 52.03
CA SER A 1106 22.45 0.39 51.68
C SER A 1106 22.31 -0.79 50.71
N GLY A 1107 21.10 -1.13 50.24
CA GLY A 1107 20.85 -2.35 49.46
C GLY A 1107 20.49 -2.17 47.99
N ASP A 1108 19.44 -1.40 47.64
CA ASP A 1108 18.94 -1.28 46.26
C ASP A 1108 18.03 -0.04 46.10
N CYS A 1109 18.62 1.15 45.99
CA CYS A 1109 17.86 2.41 45.77
C CYS A 1109 17.12 2.49 44.41
N ALA A 1110 17.31 1.50 43.53
CA ALA A 1110 16.81 1.47 42.16
C ALA A 1110 15.66 0.47 41.90
N ILE A 1111 15.04 -0.08 42.96
CA ILE A 1111 13.85 -0.92 42.79
C ILE A 1111 12.70 -0.04 42.28
N ALA A 1112 12.18 -0.38 41.11
CA ALA A 1112 11.06 0.32 40.50
C ALA A 1112 9.72 -0.25 41.00
N PHE A 1113 8.86 0.64 41.48
CA PHE A 1113 7.54 0.31 42.02
C PHE A 1113 6.41 1.20 41.48
N VAL A 1114 6.74 2.19 40.64
CA VAL A 1114 5.78 2.93 39.83
C VAL A 1114 6.05 2.61 38.36
N GLU A 1115 5.01 2.26 37.61
CA GLU A 1115 5.10 2.08 36.16
C GLU A 1115 4.32 3.20 35.47
N VAL A 1116 5.00 4.04 34.70
CA VAL A 1116 4.41 5.18 33.99
C VAL A 1116 4.15 4.81 32.54
N TYR A 1117 2.92 5.01 32.08
CA TYR A 1117 2.50 4.74 30.70
C TYR A 1117 2.72 5.99 29.87
N THR A 1118 3.94 6.08 29.32
CA THR A 1118 4.53 7.31 28.77
C THR A 1118 3.68 7.97 27.68
N LYS A 1119 2.98 7.19 26.85
CA LYS A 1119 2.09 7.72 25.80
C LYS A 1119 0.97 8.58 26.37
N ASN A 1120 0.28 8.09 27.38
CA ASN A 1120 -0.83 8.80 28.02
C ASN A 1120 -0.32 9.92 28.91
N PHE A 1121 0.78 9.67 29.61
CA PHE A 1121 1.43 10.66 30.46
C PHE A 1121 1.92 11.87 29.66
N ASN A 1122 2.55 11.65 28.51
CA ASN A 1122 2.97 12.70 27.58
C ASN A 1122 1.77 13.47 27.03
N ARG A 1123 0.72 12.76 26.58
CA ARG A 1123 -0.51 13.39 26.10
C ARG A 1123 -1.14 14.26 27.18
N HIS A 1124 -1.24 13.74 28.40
CA HIS A 1124 -1.80 14.48 29.53
C HIS A 1124 -1.00 15.75 29.80
N PHE A 1125 0.33 15.65 29.89
CA PHE A 1125 1.22 16.79 30.08
C PHE A 1125 1.07 17.86 28.98
N VAL A 1126 1.08 17.45 27.70
CA VAL A 1126 0.93 18.38 26.57
C VAL A 1126 -0.42 19.08 26.58
N SER A 1127 -1.49 18.31 26.78
CA SER A 1127 -2.85 18.84 26.76
C SER A 1127 -3.16 19.83 27.89
N MET A 1128 -2.49 19.69 29.04
CA MET A 1128 -2.62 20.61 30.17
C MET A 1128 -1.60 21.75 30.13
N GLY A 1129 -1.20 22.18 28.93
CA GLY A 1129 -0.33 23.35 28.76
C GLY A 1129 1.12 23.14 29.26
N LEU A 1130 1.66 21.91 29.18
CA LEU A 1130 3.01 21.56 29.65
C LEU A 1130 3.22 21.85 31.14
N ASN A 1131 2.18 21.59 31.92
CA ASN A 1131 2.13 21.99 33.32
C ASN A 1131 2.67 20.91 34.27
N HIS A 1132 3.82 21.21 34.87
CA HIS A 1132 4.50 20.31 35.81
C HIS A 1132 3.75 20.13 37.14
N ASP A 1133 2.90 21.07 37.53
CA ASP A 1133 2.11 20.95 38.77
C ASP A 1133 0.97 19.92 38.63
N VAL A 1134 0.53 19.66 37.41
CA VAL A 1134 -0.43 18.57 37.11
C VAL A 1134 0.24 17.21 37.27
N ILE A 1135 1.40 17.04 36.65
CA ILE A 1135 2.20 15.80 36.79
C ILE A 1135 2.64 15.57 38.24
N ALA A 1136 2.90 16.64 38.99
CA ALA A 1136 3.17 16.55 40.41
C ALA A 1136 2.00 15.92 41.18
N ASP A 1137 0.76 16.27 40.86
CA ASP A 1137 -0.44 15.72 41.51
C ASP A 1137 -0.63 14.24 41.17
N ASP A 1138 -0.36 13.83 39.92
CA ASP A 1138 -0.38 12.41 39.54
C ASP A 1138 0.67 11.59 40.31
N LEU A 1139 1.88 12.12 40.51
CA LEU A 1139 2.91 11.45 41.29
C LEU A 1139 2.57 11.38 42.79
N ILE A 1140 1.89 12.41 43.32
CA ILE A 1140 1.37 12.41 44.69
C ILE A 1140 0.30 11.32 44.85
N HIS A 1141 -0.61 11.19 43.89
CA HIS A 1141 -1.63 10.14 43.87
C HIS A 1141 -1.01 8.74 43.97
N GLU A 1142 -0.03 8.42 43.10
CA GLU A 1142 0.62 7.10 43.10
C GLU A 1142 1.30 6.80 44.45
N LEU A 1143 1.85 7.82 45.11
CA LEU A 1143 2.52 7.65 46.41
C LEU A 1143 1.56 7.55 47.60
N PHE A 1144 0.30 7.98 47.48
CA PHE A 1144 -0.70 7.67 48.50
C PHE A 1144 -1.01 6.17 48.56
N HIS A 1145 -0.88 5.43 47.45
CA HIS A 1145 -0.98 3.96 47.47
C HIS A 1145 0.16 3.28 48.24
N ALA A 1146 1.27 3.99 48.50
CA ALA A 1146 2.44 3.48 49.19
C ALA A 1146 2.19 3.36 50.71
N SER A 1147 2.75 4.27 51.51
CA SER A 1147 2.68 4.17 52.98
C SER A 1147 1.28 4.38 53.56
N ALA A 1148 0.38 5.06 52.85
CA ALA A 1148 -1.00 5.23 53.31
C ALA A 1148 -1.92 4.07 52.90
N GLN A 1149 -1.43 3.11 52.10
CA GLN A 1149 -2.12 1.90 51.65
C GLN A 1149 -3.54 2.17 51.10
N THR A 1150 -3.69 3.24 50.32
CA THR A 1150 -4.99 3.68 49.81
C THR A 1150 -5.51 2.81 48.66
N ASP A 1151 -6.81 2.88 48.45
CA ASP A 1151 -7.56 2.34 47.32
C ASP A 1151 -7.92 3.43 46.31
N ASP A 1152 -8.39 2.99 45.14
CA ASP A 1152 -9.04 3.85 44.14
C ASP A 1152 -10.55 3.58 44.14
N VAL A 1153 -11.27 4.36 44.95
CA VAL A 1153 -12.72 4.23 45.13
C VAL A 1153 -13.49 5.17 44.20
N GLY A 1154 -12.92 6.35 43.92
CA GLY A 1154 -13.49 7.33 43.01
C GLY A 1154 -12.41 8.28 42.51
N TYR A 1155 -12.61 8.81 41.30
CA TYR A 1155 -11.61 9.64 40.62
C TYR A 1155 -12.12 11.05 40.33
N ALA A 1156 -11.23 12.04 40.44
CA ALA A 1156 -11.41 13.32 39.76
C ALA A 1156 -10.96 13.17 38.30
N THR A 1157 -11.67 13.80 37.37
CA THR A 1157 -11.35 13.69 35.93
C THR A 1157 -11.25 15.05 35.27
N ASP A 1158 -10.40 15.17 34.25
CA ASP A 1158 -10.29 16.40 33.45
C ASP A 1158 -11.66 16.74 32.83
N ALA A 1159 -12.16 17.95 33.11
CA ALA A 1159 -13.43 18.45 32.56
C ALA A 1159 -13.28 18.94 31.11
N VAL A 1160 -12.06 19.30 30.70
CA VAL A 1160 -11.73 19.84 29.37
C VAL A 1160 -10.56 19.07 28.77
N HIS A 1161 -10.50 18.99 27.43
CA HIS A 1161 -9.44 18.24 26.76
C HIS A 1161 -8.11 19.00 26.71
N ALA A 1162 -8.15 20.34 26.79
CA ALA A 1162 -6.97 21.19 26.87
C ALA A 1162 -7.27 22.45 27.70
N SER A 1163 -6.26 22.97 28.41
CA SER A 1163 -6.39 24.21 29.19
C SER A 1163 -5.04 24.90 29.39
N ASP A 1164 -4.99 26.20 29.10
CA ASP A 1164 -3.84 27.08 29.35
C ASP A 1164 -3.99 27.90 30.64
N SER A 1165 -5.16 27.85 31.29
CA SER A 1165 -5.50 28.69 32.45
C SER A 1165 -5.60 27.88 33.76
N GLY A 1166 -4.94 26.73 33.83
CA GLY A 1166 -5.00 25.77 34.94
C GLY A 1166 -5.85 24.54 34.64
N GLN A 1167 -5.60 23.45 35.37
CA GLN A 1167 -6.29 22.18 35.22
C GLN A 1167 -7.72 22.28 35.77
N GLN A 1168 -8.71 22.03 34.91
CA GLN A 1168 -10.12 21.99 35.32
C GLN A 1168 -10.53 20.54 35.62
N LEU A 1169 -10.86 20.26 36.88
CA LEU A 1169 -11.19 18.92 37.36
C LEU A 1169 -12.67 18.85 37.76
N ASP A 1170 -13.38 17.86 37.23
CA ASP A 1170 -14.67 17.44 37.77
C ASP A 1170 -14.44 16.55 39.01
N VAL A 1171 -14.85 17.05 40.17
CA VAL A 1171 -14.68 16.40 41.47
C VAL A 1171 -15.99 15.87 42.06
N SER A 1172 -17.07 15.84 41.28
CA SER A 1172 -18.40 15.37 41.71
C SER A 1172 -18.37 13.97 42.35
N VAL A 1173 -17.56 13.05 41.80
CA VAL A 1173 -17.38 11.68 42.34
C VAL A 1173 -16.76 11.70 43.74
N LEU A 1174 -15.77 12.57 43.96
CA LEU A 1174 -15.07 12.67 45.25
C LEU A 1174 -15.97 13.32 46.31
N LEU A 1175 -16.77 14.31 45.93
CA LEU A 1175 -17.79 14.91 46.81
C LEU A 1175 -18.88 13.92 47.20
N ASN A 1176 -19.37 13.13 46.23
CA ASN A 1176 -20.32 12.06 46.50
C ASN A 1176 -19.74 10.99 47.44
N LEU A 1177 -18.45 10.69 47.33
CA LEU A 1177 -17.76 9.76 48.23
C LEU A 1177 -17.72 10.30 49.67
N GLY A 1178 -17.29 11.57 49.85
CA GLY A 1178 -17.26 12.23 51.15
C GLY A 1178 -18.63 12.42 51.79
N ALA A 1179 -19.68 12.63 50.98
CA ALA A 1179 -21.06 12.73 51.44
C ALA A 1179 -21.74 11.38 51.71
N GLY A 1180 -21.06 10.25 51.44
CA GLY A 1180 -21.64 8.91 51.58
C GLY A 1180 -22.75 8.59 50.57
N CYS A 1181 -22.73 9.27 49.43
CA CYS A 1181 -23.72 9.20 48.36
C CYS A 1181 -23.21 8.49 47.09
N LEU A 1182 -21.93 8.07 47.06
CA LEU A 1182 -21.35 7.32 45.94
C LEU A 1182 -21.77 5.84 46.00
N ALA A 1183 -22.49 5.36 45.00
CA ALA A 1183 -22.95 3.97 44.93
C ALA A 1183 -21.79 2.96 44.81
N GLN A 1184 -21.87 1.83 45.53
CA GLN A 1184 -20.86 0.75 45.52
C GLN A 1184 -20.90 -0.10 44.24
N SER A 1185 -22.04 -0.11 43.56
CA SER A 1185 -22.19 -0.73 42.25
C SER A 1185 -23.16 0.07 41.40
N GLN A 1186 -22.98 0.05 40.08
CA GLN A 1186 -23.80 0.83 39.15
C GLN A 1186 -25.30 0.47 39.17
N SER A 1187 -25.67 -0.65 39.77
CA SER A 1187 -27.05 -1.15 39.88
C SER A 1187 -27.56 -1.30 41.32
N GLY A 1188 -26.75 -0.94 42.33
CA GLY A 1188 -27.09 -1.08 43.75
C GLY A 1188 -27.54 0.24 44.38
N THR A 1189 -28.37 0.16 45.42
CA THR A 1189 -28.75 1.32 46.24
C THR A 1189 -27.79 1.60 47.39
N ASP A 1190 -26.87 0.68 47.67
CA ASP A 1190 -25.87 0.80 48.73
C ASP A 1190 -24.75 1.76 48.32
N CYS A 1191 -24.53 2.79 49.14
CA CYS A 1191 -23.45 3.77 48.94
C CYS A 1191 -22.22 3.41 49.80
N HIS A 1192 -21.05 3.85 49.36
CA HIS A 1192 -19.83 3.80 50.16
C HIS A 1192 -19.99 4.65 51.43
N ALA A 1193 -19.44 4.18 52.55
CA ALA A 1193 -19.38 4.98 53.76
C ALA A 1193 -18.49 6.21 53.54
N PRO A 1194 -18.82 7.40 54.10
CA PRO A 1194 -17.99 8.60 54.02
C PRO A 1194 -16.51 8.38 54.39
N SER A 1195 -16.25 7.47 55.34
CA SER A 1195 -14.90 7.10 55.78
C SER A 1195 -14.01 6.58 54.65
N ARG A 1196 -14.58 6.04 53.56
CA ARG A 1196 -13.83 5.59 52.38
C ARG A 1196 -13.12 6.74 51.66
N ALA A 1197 -13.54 8.00 51.85
CA ALA A 1197 -12.84 9.15 51.30
C ALA A 1197 -11.39 9.28 51.85
N PHE A 1198 -11.15 8.88 53.11
CA PHE A 1198 -9.79 8.85 53.68
C PHE A 1198 -8.93 7.67 53.20
N GLU A 1199 -9.57 6.67 52.59
CA GLU A 1199 -8.91 5.51 52.00
C GLU A 1199 -8.73 5.68 50.49
N ASN A 1200 -9.17 6.81 49.91
CA ASN A 1200 -9.12 7.07 48.47
C ASN A 1200 -7.93 7.99 48.11
N ALA A 1201 -7.04 7.52 47.23
CA ALA A 1201 -5.83 8.26 46.83
C ALA A 1201 -6.15 9.63 46.20
N ASP A 1202 -7.16 9.69 45.33
CA ASP A 1202 -7.55 10.92 44.64
C ASP A 1202 -8.18 11.96 45.58
N SER A 1203 -8.92 11.53 46.60
CA SER A 1203 -9.47 12.44 47.64
C SER A 1203 -8.35 13.09 48.45
N LEU A 1204 -7.32 12.32 48.82
CA LEU A 1204 -6.14 12.84 49.53
C LEU A 1204 -5.30 13.75 48.65
N THR A 1205 -5.15 13.42 47.37
CA THR A 1205 -4.43 14.24 46.39
C THR A 1205 -5.14 15.58 46.17
N LEU A 1206 -6.46 15.57 45.96
CA LEU A 1206 -7.28 16.76 45.81
C LEU A 1206 -7.11 17.72 46.99
N VAL A 1207 -7.23 17.20 48.22
CA VAL A 1207 -7.06 18.01 49.43
C VAL A 1207 -5.63 18.53 49.55
N THR A 1208 -4.62 17.72 49.23
CA THR A 1208 -3.22 18.15 49.26
C THR A 1208 -2.97 19.30 48.28
N SER A 1209 -3.53 19.24 47.08
CA SER A 1209 -3.43 20.30 46.06
C SER A 1209 -4.19 21.56 46.44
N LEU A 1210 -5.42 21.45 46.96
CA LEU A 1210 -6.21 22.61 47.43
C LEU A 1210 -5.56 23.28 48.65
N LEU A 1211 -5.01 22.51 49.58
CA LEU A 1211 -4.22 23.07 50.68
C LEU A 1211 -2.98 23.80 50.14
N SER A 1212 -2.20 23.20 49.25
CA SER A 1212 -1.09 23.92 48.63
C SER A 1212 -1.55 25.19 47.89
N GLN A 1213 -2.71 25.15 47.23
CA GLN A 1213 -3.32 26.30 46.55
C GLN A 1213 -3.69 27.42 47.54
N LEU A 1214 -4.17 27.11 48.75
CA LEU A 1214 -4.48 28.13 49.75
C LEU A 1214 -3.28 29.04 50.07
N ILE A 1215 -2.05 28.50 50.09
CA ILE A 1215 -0.84 29.31 50.27
C ILE A 1215 -0.38 29.97 48.97
N THR A 1216 -0.57 29.30 47.83
CA THR A 1216 0.11 29.69 46.58
C THR A 1216 -0.75 30.53 45.63
N ASP A 1217 -2.07 30.46 45.75
CA ASP A 1217 -3.09 31.19 44.99
C ASP A 1217 -4.43 31.18 45.75
N GLU A 1218 -4.50 31.97 46.82
CA GLU A 1218 -5.67 32.10 47.71
C GLU A 1218 -6.94 32.50 46.94
N VAL A 1219 -6.83 33.35 45.92
CA VAL A 1219 -7.98 33.80 45.11
C VAL A 1219 -8.64 32.64 44.38
N THR A 1220 -7.86 31.76 43.75
CA THR A 1220 -8.43 30.60 43.06
C THR A 1220 -8.93 29.55 44.07
N PHE A 1221 -8.28 29.43 45.24
CA PHE A 1221 -8.77 28.58 46.31
C PHE A 1221 -10.17 28.99 46.78
N ASP A 1222 -10.40 30.28 47.05
CA ASP A 1222 -11.71 30.80 47.48
C ASP A 1222 -12.80 30.56 46.43
N GLN A 1223 -12.46 30.73 45.15
CA GLN A 1223 -13.35 30.42 44.03
C GLN A 1223 -13.73 28.95 44.01
N ASN A 1224 -12.75 28.05 44.17
CA ASN A 1224 -12.99 26.61 44.23
C ASN A 1224 -13.87 26.25 45.43
N MET A 1225 -13.59 26.78 46.62
CA MET A 1225 -14.41 26.53 47.82
C MET A 1225 -15.86 26.96 47.62
N THR A 1226 -16.10 28.11 46.98
CA THR A 1226 -17.46 28.57 46.65
C THR A 1226 -18.20 27.60 45.74
N VAL A 1227 -17.51 27.04 44.73
CA VAL A 1227 -18.09 26.05 43.81
C VAL A 1227 -18.42 24.76 44.55
N LEU A 1228 -17.52 24.27 45.40
CA LEU A 1228 -17.71 23.03 46.16
C LEU A 1228 -18.89 23.15 47.15
N ASP A 1229 -18.95 24.25 47.91
CA ASP A 1229 -20.04 24.50 48.86
C ASP A 1229 -21.39 24.62 48.15
N SER A 1230 -21.45 25.38 47.04
CA SER A 1230 -22.68 25.57 46.27
C SER A 1230 -23.21 24.24 45.71
N ALA A 1231 -22.32 23.35 45.26
CA ALA A 1231 -22.71 22.03 44.75
C ALA A 1231 -23.29 21.12 45.85
N LEU A 1232 -22.69 21.14 47.05
CA LEU A 1232 -23.17 20.37 48.20
C LEU A 1232 -24.49 20.90 48.75
N GLU A 1233 -24.68 22.23 48.78
CA GLU A 1233 -25.96 22.83 49.17
C GLU A 1233 -27.07 22.48 48.19
N ALA A 1234 -26.80 22.56 46.88
CA ALA A 1234 -27.75 22.22 45.83
C ALA A 1234 -28.15 20.74 45.82
N SER A 1235 -27.26 19.84 46.26
CA SER A 1235 -27.52 18.40 46.29
C SER A 1235 -28.49 17.99 47.40
N ALA A 1236 -28.61 18.79 48.46
CA ALA A 1236 -29.45 18.54 49.64
C ALA A 1236 -29.28 17.11 50.22
N GLY A 1237 -28.04 16.60 50.23
CA GLY A 1237 -27.71 15.26 50.75
C GLY A 1237 -28.08 14.11 49.81
N ARG A 1238 -28.28 14.39 48.52
CA ARG A 1238 -28.42 13.39 47.45
C ARG A 1238 -27.16 13.34 46.61
N ALA A 1239 -27.00 12.27 45.82
CA ALA A 1239 -25.90 12.15 44.88
C ALA A 1239 -25.94 13.30 43.85
N ILE A 1240 -24.81 13.99 43.70
CA ILE A 1240 -24.57 15.02 42.68
C ILE A 1240 -24.44 14.32 41.32
N GLY A 1241 -25.35 14.62 40.41
CA GLY A 1241 -25.37 14.06 39.05
C GLY A 1241 -24.72 14.94 37.99
N GLU A 1242 -24.54 16.24 38.28
CA GLU A 1242 -23.91 17.20 37.36
C GLU A 1242 -22.42 17.39 37.67
N PRO A 1243 -21.56 17.68 36.68
CA PRO A 1243 -20.14 17.93 36.90
C PRO A 1243 -19.88 19.10 37.86
N VAL A 1244 -18.99 18.91 38.84
CA VAL A 1244 -18.54 19.96 39.76
C VAL A 1244 -17.12 20.32 39.41
N VAL A 1245 -16.95 21.36 38.59
CA VAL A 1245 -15.65 21.71 37.99
C VAL A 1245 -14.93 22.75 38.82
N ILE A 1246 -13.75 22.40 39.33
CA ILE A 1246 -12.81 23.31 40.02
C ILE A 1246 -11.55 23.54 39.19
N THR A 1247 -10.80 24.62 39.47
CA THR A 1247 -9.55 24.94 38.78
C THR A 1247 -8.33 24.79 39.70
N LEU A 1248 -7.46 23.83 39.42
CA LEU A 1248 -6.17 23.64 40.09
C LEU A 1248 -5.02 24.03 39.17
N ASN A 1249 -3.80 24.08 39.73
CA ASN A 1249 -2.57 24.12 38.95
C ASN A 1249 -2.51 25.24 37.91
N LYS A 1250 -2.90 26.49 38.24
CA LYS A 1250 -2.73 27.61 37.31
C LYS A 1250 -1.24 27.81 36.98
N PRO A 1251 -0.85 27.92 35.70
CA PRO A 1251 0.53 28.22 35.33
C PRO A 1251 0.93 29.58 35.93
N ARG A 1252 2.12 29.61 36.53
CA ARG A 1252 2.68 30.79 37.21
C ARG A 1252 3.41 31.72 36.26
#